data_AF-A0A0D2D7A0-F1
#
_entry.id   AF-A0A0D2D7A0-F1
#
_cell.length_a   1.000
_cell.length_b   1.000
_cell.length_c   1.000
_cell.angle_alpha   90.00
_cell.angle_beta   90.00
_cell.angle_gamma   90.00
#
_symmetry.space_group_name_H-M   'P 1'
#
loop_
_entity.id
_entity.type
_entity.pdbx_description
1 polymer ?
#
loop_
_entity_poly.entity_id
_entity_poly.type
_entity_poly.pdbx_seq_one_letter_code
_entity_poly.pdbx_strand_id
1 'polypeptide(L)'
;MAAEAPGNYSPLPTGDDDDGVGGQQGHIQENAHDDVDHDVESHSPHDSETTNVPIIEISPTPSPPSPLSPPTRLNTGNSDTISLSQTLPQPGARPAVQSLDKRRSSSLSGWKERIYSSITPSLHEVLELKCSDHNTSREYRHHKQRNRLLRLTIGEWFNSLVLCVVYFGILYSYSKKQTISVPQRRMFNALTTGVSLLLGVNLAASLRSYAKLLRWRMLAACYRPLETFDLVMGCDSLLNVMRLLWKARNQRRRYLPSRTQVLCILWLLVHLAVTILVGIIGLNYNLDTSNDFVLLRKGNISIVDLNALSTGDYPADLAAVQEWGVRGETTNPLDYESGVVEQYQSYFSSWDGFTFYYFQDQNPDDPNSVGVSSRYIESQAYCQDFTVTEGLYGNLSYIIYHDGEKDVNRSLPASPGPGGLLTISKLNSTCGDGCVEIHTFQAAAYPDDNGGVGDDDENAVGTYFICNNTVPQVGDDYSEVTIDYEIYSIVGRMLAGAIGWSDNPPTADGKEEYAVYTNTSQLSFSGTLGPLDMANVISSFTMGAISFMDNSPAMYRKNIAGRDQPFAAQVLKVTWRYAGTILAVIPFIHFCTLVAVILWANKAIIKDDSHLAIAKVYHTLLRELGDRGCLLRGDEIVAVMGNPQVAYGWQASNEYDGAMHVDVFQGLMRVEKVFAEGMYDGSSKVHRSTANTERTGSARKRYRDVDAADYF
;
A
#
# COMPACT_ATOMS: atom_id res chain seq x y z
N MET A 1 42.92 -50.25 56.19
CA MET A 1 44.00 -49.88 57.14
C MET A 1 44.18 -48.38 57.02
N ALA A 2 44.12 -47.63 58.13
CA ALA A 2 44.19 -46.15 58.21
C ALA A 2 43.11 -45.38 57.39
N ALA A 3 42.52 -44.28 57.87
CA ALA A 3 42.43 -43.72 59.23
C ALA A 3 41.01 -43.10 59.34
N GLU A 4 40.22 -43.43 60.37
CA GLU A 4 40.00 -42.65 61.61
C GLU A 4 39.20 -41.33 61.45
N ALA A 5 38.28 -41.11 62.40
CA ALA A 5 37.37 -39.96 62.54
C ALA A 5 37.81 -39.11 63.78
N PRO A 6 37.00 -38.37 64.58
CA PRO A 6 35.59 -37.93 64.46
C PRO A 6 35.30 -36.46 64.92
N GLY A 7 34.01 -36.04 64.91
CA GLY A 7 33.40 -35.46 66.13
C GLY A 7 32.81 -34.03 66.18
N ASN A 8 31.65 -33.94 66.86
CA ASN A 8 31.14 -32.87 67.74
C ASN A 8 30.36 -31.61 67.24
N TYR A 9 29.01 -31.71 67.39
CA TYR A 9 28.15 -30.91 68.31
C TYR A 9 28.29 -29.36 68.48
N SER A 10 27.25 -28.64 68.00
CA SER A 10 26.35 -27.69 68.75
C SER A 10 26.92 -26.47 69.54
N PRO A 11 26.10 -25.51 70.09
CA PRO A 11 24.65 -25.23 69.97
C PRO A 11 24.29 -23.76 69.58
N LEU A 12 23.00 -23.39 69.67
CA LEU A 12 22.48 -22.00 69.76
C LEU A 12 22.87 -21.32 71.10
N PRO A 13 22.77 -19.97 71.20
CA PRO A 13 21.67 -19.40 71.99
C PRO A 13 21.08 -18.06 71.47
N THR A 14 20.04 -17.58 72.17
CA THR A 14 19.30 -16.31 71.98
C THR A 14 19.93 -15.10 72.70
N GLY A 15 19.35 -13.91 72.51
CA GLY A 15 19.58 -12.72 73.32
C GLY A 15 18.55 -11.62 73.01
N ASP A 16 17.80 -11.18 74.02
CA ASP A 16 16.72 -10.20 73.97
C ASP A 16 17.14 -8.85 74.61
N ASP A 17 16.15 -8.01 74.99
CA ASP A 17 16.22 -6.90 75.97
C ASP A 17 16.86 -5.55 75.51
N ASP A 18 16.30 -4.35 75.75
CA ASP A 18 14.94 -3.97 76.22
C ASP A 18 14.64 -2.44 76.00
N ASP A 19 13.43 -2.01 76.41
CA ASP A 19 12.99 -0.67 76.86
C ASP A 19 12.70 0.47 75.85
N GLY A 20 11.63 1.27 76.11
CA GLY A 20 11.30 2.45 75.27
C GLY A 20 10.04 3.31 75.54
N VAL A 21 8.97 2.78 76.15
CA VAL A 21 7.80 3.47 76.76
C VAL A 21 7.02 4.59 75.99
N GLY A 22 5.75 4.32 75.67
CA GLY A 22 4.63 5.30 75.65
C GLY A 22 4.22 5.93 74.29
N GLY A 23 2.98 6.38 74.07
CA GLY A 23 1.76 6.28 74.90
C GLY A 23 0.61 7.19 74.42
N GLN A 24 -0.65 6.74 74.55
CA GLN A 24 -1.93 7.37 74.14
C GLN A 24 -2.17 7.51 72.60
N GLN A 25 -3.35 7.38 71.97
CA GLN A 25 -4.76 7.01 72.27
C GLN A 25 -5.72 8.06 71.68
N GLY A 26 -6.48 7.73 70.63
CA GLY A 26 -7.43 8.67 69.97
C GLY A 26 -8.37 8.01 68.95
N HIS A 27 -9.68 8.21 69.11
CA HIS A 27 -10.80 7.52 68.46
C HIS A 27 -10.94 7.60 66.93
N ILE A 28 -11.33 6.48 66.33
CA ILE A 28 -12.55 6.23 65.51
C ILE A 28 -13.27 7.47 64.93
N GLN A 29 -13.46 7.53 63.60
CA GLN A 29 -14.78 7.78 62.98
C GLN A 29 -14.86 7.27 61.52
N GLU A 30 -16.05 6.84 61.09
CA GLU A 30 -16.41 6.48 59.70
C GLU A 30 -16.48 7.71 58.77
N ASN A 31 -16.23 7.53 57.47
CA ASN A 31 -17.25 7.69 56.41
C ASN A 31 -16.73 7.24 55.03
N ALA A 32 -17.61 7.22 54.02
CA ALA A 32 -17.40 6.59 52.71
C ALA A 32 -17.46 7.56 51.52
N HIS A 33 -17.37 6.97 50.31
CA HIS A 33 -17.71 7.47 48.97
C HIS A 33 -16.68 8.23 48.11
N ASP A 34 -16.58 7.67 46.88
CA ASP A 34 -16.48 8.27 45.53
C ASP A 34 -15.23 9.02 45.04
N ASP A 35 -14.65 8.43 43.98
CA ASP A 35 -14.24 9.00 42.69
C ASP A 35 -14.00 10.51 42.55
N VAL A 36 -12.84 10.88 41.98
CA VAL A 36 -12.72 11.44 40.61
C VAL A 36 -11.23 11.67 40.24
N ASP A 37 -10.95 11.70 38.95
CA ASP A 37 -9.65 11.92 38.28
C ASP A 37 -8.71 12.98 38.88
N HIS A 38 -7.40 12.79 38.63
CA HIS A 38 -6.55 13.91 38.21
C HIS A 38 -5.33 13.48 37.37
N ASP A 39 -5.22 14.03 36.17
CA ASP A 39 -3.96 14.07 35.40
C ASP A 39 -2.87 14.84 36.15
N VAL A 40 -1.65 14.29 36.24
CA VAL A 40 -0.41 15.08 36.37
C VAL A 40 0.71 14.48 35.51
N GLU A 41 1.09 15.24 34.49
CA GLU A 41 2.27 15.09 33.62
C GLU A 41 3.60 15.21 34.39
N SER A 42 4.65 14.44 34.05
CA SER A 42 6.03 14.96 33.89
C SER A 42 7.16 13.91 33.63
N HIS A 43 8.26 14.45 33.07
CA HIS A 43 9.66 14.01 33.08
C HIS A 43 10.16 12.78 32.28
N SER A 44 10.99 13.10 31.27
CA SER A 44 11.88 12.18 30.54
C SER A 44 13.24 11.97 31.25
N PRO A 45 13.90 10.81 31.05
CA PRO A 45 15.36 10.68 31.02
C PRO A 45 15.85 10.78 29.55
N HIS A 46 16.74 11.73 29.23
CA HIS A 46 18.21 11.61 29.28
C HIS A 46 18.84 10.72 28.19
N ASP A 47 19.34 11.37 27.14
CA ASP A 47 20.19 10.75 26.10
C ASP A 47 21.49 10.17 26.69
N SER A 48 22.00 9.11 26.04
CA SER A 48 23.32 8.54 26.31
C SER A 48 24.23 8.64 25.08
N GLU A 49 25.47 9.07 25.32
CA GLU A 49 26.46 9.46 24.33
C GLU A 49 27.01 8.24 23.55
N THR A 50 27.04 8.30 22.21
CA THR A 50 27.56 7.21 21.35
C THR A 50 28.83 7.61 20.61
N THR A 51 29.90 6.86 20.84
CA THR A 51 31.26 7.13 20.33
C THR A 51 31.37 6.89 18.82
N ASN A 52 31.75 7.92 18.07
CA ASN A 52 31.98 7.82 16.64
C ASN A 52 33.29 7.06 16.32
N VAL A 53 33.20 6.02 15.48
CA VAL A 53 34.35 5.37 14.83
C VAL A 53 34.12 5.39 13.31
N PRO A 54 35.05 5.93 12.49
CA PRO A 54 34.84 6.06 11.05
C PRO A 54 35.03 4.72 10.33
N ILE A 55 33.98 4.24 9.66
CA ILE A 55 34.06 3.10 8.75
C ILE A 55 34.69 3.56 7.43
N ILE A 56 35.70 2.83 6.97
CA ILE A 56 36.43 3.13 5.73
C ILE A 56 35.62 2.64 4.52
N GLU A 57 35.36 3.54 3.57
CA GLU A 57 34.65 3.26 2.33
C GLU A 57 35.56 2.49 1.36
N ILE A 58 35.22 1.22 1.07
CA ILE A 58 36.00 0.35 0.17
C ILE A 58 35.29 0.26 -1.19
N SER A 59 35.92 0.83 -2.21
CA SER A 59 35.43 0.78 -3.60
C SER A 59 35.40 -0.64 -4.18
N PRO A 60 34.37 -1.02 -4.97
CA PRO A 60 34.33 -2.30 -5.66
C PRO A 60 35.37 -2.38 -6.78
N THR A 61 35.95 -3.56 -6.98
CA THR A 61 36.98 -3.86 -8.00
C THR A 61 36.38 -4.16 -9.38
N PRO A 62 37.13 -3.94 -10.48
CA PRO A 62 36.64 -4.16 -11.84
C PRO A 62 36.61 -5.65 -12.25
N SER A 63 35.63 -6.01 -13.07
CA SER A 63 35.43 -7.38 -13.57
C SER A 63 36.49 -7.83 -14.60
N PRO A 64 36.86 -9.12 -14.62
CA PRO A 64 37.86 -9.66 -15.57
C PRO A 64 37.29 -9.92 -16.99
N PRO A 65 38.13 -9.97 -18.03
CA PRO A 65 37.72 -10.20 -19.42
C PRO A 65 37.53 -11.68 -19.78
N SER A 66 36.62 -11.97 -20.72
CA SER A 66 36.40 -13.31 -21.30
C SER A 66 37.39 -13.63 -22.44
N PRO A 67 37.78 -14.92 -22.65
CA PRO A 67 38.87 -15.29 -23.57
C PRO A 67 38.45 -15.61 -25.04
N LEU A 68 39.46 -15.62 -25.93
CA LEU A 68 39.45 -16.04 -27.34
C LEU A 68 39.99 -17.49 -27.47
N SER A 69 39.94 -18.26 -28.59
CA SER A 69 39.51 -18.03 -29.99
C SER A 69 38.65 -19.26 -30.45
N PRO A 70 38.81 -20.04 -31.57
CA PRO A 70 39.62 -20.00 -32.81
C PRO A 70 38.76 -19.83 -34.12
N PRO A 71 39.29 -20.00 -35.37
CA PRO A 71 38.66 -19.44 -36.60
C PRO A 71 38.41 -20.44 -37.77
N THR A 72 37.81 -19.92 -38.87
CA THR A 72 37.98 -20.44 -40.26
C THR A 72 38.15 -19.28 -41.25
N ARG A 73 39.00 -19.45 -42.28
CA ARG A 73 39.28 -18.46 -43.36
C ARG A 73 38.73 -18.92 -44.72
N LEU A 74 38.39 -17.98 -45.60
CA LEU A 74 38.98 -17.65 -46.93
C LEU A 74 38.13 -16.50 -47.55
N ASN A 75 38.69 -15.39 -48.08
CA ASN A 75 39.25 -15.18 -49.45
C ASN A 75 38.28 -15.57 -50.58
N THR A 76 38.04 -14.84 -51.69
CA THR A 76 38.44 -13.51 -52.27
C THR A 76 37.50 -13.25 -53.47
N GLY A 77 37.39 -12.09 -54.16
CA GLY A 77 38.07 -10.78 -54.19
C GLY A 77 37.70 -10.02 -55.49
N ASN A 78 38.28 -8.81 -55.75
CA ASN A 78 38.15 -7.99 -56.99
C ASN A 78 36.74 -7.42 -57.33
N SER A 79 36.56 -6.42 -58.24
CA SER A 79 37.26 -5.12 -58.41
C SER A 79 36.49 -4.17 -59.39
N ASP A 80 36.68 -2.85 -59.23
CA ASP A 80 36.73 -1.77 -60.25
C ASP A 80 35.56 -1.40 -61.22
N THR A 81 35.02 -0.17 -61.01
CA THR A 81 34.62 0.85 -62.05
C THR A 81 33.38 0.55 -62.95
N ILE A 82 32.71 1.46 -63.70
CA ILE A 82 33.01 2.78 -64.33
C ILE A 82 31.81 3.80 -64.25
N SER A 83 32.16 5.09 -64.23
CA SER A 83 31.50 6.38 -64.57
C SER A 83 30.03 6.55 -65.05
N LEU A 84 29.46 7.70 -64.62
CA LEU A 84 28.60 8.70 -65.30
C LEU A 84 27.74 8.27 -66.52
N SER A 85 26.47 8.72 -66.60
CA SER A 85 26.18 10.09 -67.05
C SER A 85 24.73 10.56 -66.82
N GLN A 86 24.52 11.89 -66.86
CA GLN A 86 23.21 12.54 -66.80
C GLN A 86 22.54 12.59 -68.18
N THR A 87 21.20 12.59 -68.23
CA THR A 87 20.40 13.48 -69.11
C THR A 87 18.96 13.53 -68.61
N LEU A 88 18.37 14.73 -68.55
CA LEU A 88 16.93 14.96 -68.30
C LEU A 88 16.24 15.26 -69.64
N PRO A 89 14.97 14.86 -69.82
CA PRO A 89 14.02 15.86 -70.31
C PRO A 89 12.63 15.82 -69.65
N GLN A 90 12.15 17.03 -69.32
CA GLN A 90 10.73 17.41 -69.24
C GLN A 90 10.24 17.86 -70.65
N PRO A 91 8.96 18.23 -70.87
CA PRO A 91 7.71 17.91 -70.15
C PRO A 91 6.54 17.50 -71.11
N GLY A 92 5.33 17.24 -70.58
CA GLY A 92 4.09 17.58 -71.32
C GLY A 92 2.86 16.66 -71.19
N ALA A 93 1.68 17.28 -71.37
CA ALA A 93 0.36 16.71 -71.73
C ALA A 93 -0.36 15.68 -70.81
N ARG A 94 -1.46 16.15 -70.19
CA ARG A 94 -2.73 15.41 -69.92
C ARG A 94 -3.77 15.81 -70.99
N PRO A 95 -4.99 15.23 -71.07
CA PRO A 95 -5.63 14.12 -70.33
C PRO A 95 -5.78 12.87 -71.25
N ALA A 96 -6.70 11.88 -71.17
CA ALA A 96 -7.94 11.57 -70.40
C ALA A 96 -8.21 10.02 -70.52
N VAL A 97 -9.30 9.34 -70.10
CA VAL A 97 -10.53 9.61 -69.31
C VAL A 97 -11.10 8.28 -68.76
N GLN A 98 -11.82 8.26 -67.61
CA GLN A 98 -12.68 7.15 -67.10
C GLN A 98 -11.99 5.78 -66.82
N SER A 99 -12.53 4.83 -66.02
CA SER A 99 -13.71 4.78 -65.12
C SER A 99 -13.47 3.82 -63.92
N LEU A 100 -14.37 3.86 -62.93
CA LEU A 100 -14.80 2.77 -62.01
C LEU A 100 -13.85 1.60 -61.68
N ASP A 101 -13.57 1.40 -60.40
CA ASP A 101 -14.31 0.36 -59.65
C ASP A 101 -14.41 0.67 -58.13
N LYS A 102 -15.14 -0.16 -57.36
CA LYS A 102 -15.85 0.24 -56.13
C LYS A 102 -15.93 -0.87 -55.08
N ARG A 103 -14.96 -0.96 -54.13
CA ARG A 103 -15.23 -1.56 -52.79
C ARG A 103 -14.19 -1.28 -51.69
N ARG A 104 -14.73 -0.82 -50.55
CA ARG A 104 -14.34 -1.09 -49.15
C ARG A 104 -12.86 -1.43 -48.83
N SER A 105 -12.15 -0.44 -48.29
CA SER A 105 -11.34 -0.62 -47.07
C SER A 105 -11.13 0.74 -46.37
N SER A 106 -10.50 0.73 -45.18
CA SER A 106 -9.97 1.91 -44.48
C SER A 106 -10.96 2.86 -43.74
N SER A 107 -11.73 2.33 -42.79
CA SER A 107 -12.17 3.14 -41.63
C SER A 107 -11.00 3.57 -40.73
N LEU A 108 -9.91 2.80 -40.77
CA LEU A 108 -8.72 2.92 -39.93
C LEU A 108 -7.77 4.04 -40.38
N SER A 109 -7.73 4.39 -41.68
CA SER A 109 -6.99 5.56 -42.19
C SER A 109 -7.61 6.85 -41.65
N GLY A 110 -8.91 7.04 -41.84
CA GLY A 110 -9.67 8.19 -41.33
C GLY A 110 -9.81 8.27 -39.81
N TRP A 111 -9.29 7.28 -39.07
CA TRP A 111 -9.06 7.37 -37.62
C TRP A 111 -7.61 7.76 -37.31
N LYS A 112 -6.63 7.21 -38.04
CA LYS A 112 -5.21 7.58 -37.95
C LYS A 112 -4.97 9.05 -38.36
N GLU A 113 -5.62 9.53 -39.42
CA GLU A 113 -5.63 10.94 -39.83
C GLU A 113 -6.27 11.83 -38.77
N ARG A 114 -7.35 11.38 -38.11
CA ARG A 114 -7.94 12.10 -36.97
C ARG A 114 -6.95 12.23 -35.81
N ILE A 115 -6.18 11.19 -35.51
CA ILE A 115 -5.12 11.25 -34.49
C ILE A 115 -3.98 12.19 -34.92
N TYR A 116 -3.49 12.13 -36.16
CA TYR A 116 -2.49 13.10 -36.65
C TYR A 116 -3.00 14.56 -36.65
N SER A 117 -4.30 14.78 -36.94
CA SER A 117 -4.92 16.11 -36.85
C SER A 117 -5.10 16.61 -35.41
N SER A 118 -5.14 15.73 -34.40
CA SER A 118 -5.14 16.11 -32.98
C SER A 118 -3.74 16.44 -32.43
N ILE A 119 -2.68 16.04 -33.13
CA ILE A 119 -1.27 16.29 -32.74
C ILE A 119 -0.77 17.66 -33.27
N THR A 120 -1.53 18.30 -34.18
CA THR A 120 -1.19 19.64 -34.72
C THR A 120 -2.36 20.63 -34.56
N PRO A 121 -2.30 21.59 -33.63
CA PRO A 121 -3.38 22.59 -33.43
C PRO A 121 -3.48 23.62 -34.59
N SER A 122 -2.71 23.42 -35.66
CA SER A 122 -2.57 24.31 -36.80
C SER A 122 -3.34 23.87 -38.06
N LEU A 123 -3.90 22.65 -38.13
CA LEU A 123 -4.62 22.19 -39.32
C LEU A 123 -5.97 22.91 -39.50
N HIS A 124 -5.89 24.10 -40.09
CA HIS A 124 -7.02 24.98 -40.38
C HIS A 124 -7.80 24.50 -41.61
N GLU A 125 -8.62 23.47 -41.46
CA GLU A 125 -9.77 23.26 -42.35
C GLU A 125 -10.83 24.33 -42.04
N VAL A 126 -10.54 25.56 -42.49
CA VAL A 126 -11.53 26.63 -42.57
C VAL A 126 -12.45 26.27 -43.73
N LEU A 127 -13.73 26.05 -43.44
CA LEU A 127 -14.75 25.91 -44.47
C LEU A 127 -14.76 27.17 -45.34
N GLU A 128 -14.21 27.06 -46.56
CA GLU A 128 -14.24 28.11 -47.57
C GLU A 128 -15.69 28.39 -47.96
N LEU A 129 -16.29 29.47 -47.44
CA LEU A 129 -17.40 30.11 -48.16
C LEU A 129 -16.79 30.84 -49.37
N LYS A 130 -16.65 30.09 -50.47
CA LYS A 130 -15.96 30.51 -51.69
C LYS A 130 -16.82 31.47 -52.52
N CYS A 131 -17.08 32.65 -51.97
CA CYS A 131 -17.64 33.78 -52.71
C CYS A 131 -16.58 34.32 -53.68
N SER A 132 -16.91 34.40 -54.97
CA SER A 132 -15.92 34.36 -56.06
C SER A 132 -14.96 35.55 -56.17
N ASP A 133 -15.19 36.63 -55.41
CA ASP A 133 -14.40 37.87 -55.44
C ASP A 133 -13.67 38.17 -54.11
N HIS A 134 -13.74 37.30 -53.10
CA HIS A 134 -13.38 37.63 -51.71
C HIS A 134 -12.38 36.65 -51.05
N ASN A 135 -11.32 36.29 -51.77
CA ASN A 135 -10.35 35.24 -51.39
C ASN A 135 -9.51 35.49 -50.11
N THR A 136 -9.63 36.64 -49.42
CA THR A 136 -8.81 36.97 -48.24
C THR A 136 -9.60 37.45 -47.01
N SER A 137 -10.89 37.76 -47.13
CA SER A 137 -11.71 38.20 -46.01
C SER A 137 -12.23 37.02 -45.17
N ARG A 138 -12.29 37.16 -43.85
CA ARG A 138 -12.83 36.15 -42.92
C ARG A 138 -13.86 36.76 -41.97
N GLU A 139 -15.00 36.09 -41.83
CA GLU A 139 -16.02 36.47 -40.85
C GLU A 139 -15.62 36.05 -39.43
N TYR A 140 -15.66 36.98 -38.48
CA TYR A 140 -15.49 36.71 -37.06
C TYR A 140 -16.83 36.72 -36.34
N ARG A 141 -17.17 35.61 -35.69
CA ARG A 141 -18.27 35.50 -34.71
C ARG A 141 -17.77 34.76 -33.47
N HIS A 142 -17.99 35.33 -32.29
CA HIS A 142 -17.66 34.76 -30.98
C HIS A 142 -18.26 33.36 -30.81
N HIS A 143 -19.51 33.13 -31.23
CA HIS A 143 -20.13 31.80 -31.07
C HIS A 143 -19.42 30.72 -31.90
N LYS A 144 -19.02 31.04 -33.14
CA LYS A 144 -18.25 30.14 -34.01
C LYS A 144 -16.86 29.89 -33.43
N GLN A 145 -16.16 30.93 -32.98
CA GLN A 145 -14.83 30.81 -32.36
C GLN A 145 -14.88 29.96 -31.08
N ARG A 146 -15.77 30.29 -30.13
CA ARG A 146 -15.92 29.56 -28.87
C ARG A 146 -16.14 28.07 -29.06
N ASN A 147 -17.07 27.69 -29.94
CA ASN A 147 -17.41 26.28 -30.16
C ASN A 147 -16.30 25.53 -30.92
N ARG A 148 -15.49 26.23 -31.73
CA ARG A 148 -14.26 25.68 -32.34
C ARG A 148 -13.17 25.44 -31.29
N LEU A 149 -12.89 26.43 -30.43
CA LEU A 149 -11.90 26.33 -29.35
C LEU A 149 -12.26 25.20 -28.40
N LEU A 150 -13.53 25.15 -27.94
CA LEU A 150 -14.03 24.10 -27.06
C LEU A 150 -13.82 22.72 -27.67
N ARG A 151 -14.16 22.50 -28.95
CA ARG A 151 -13.97 21.20 -29.62
C ARG A 151 -12.50 20.76 -29.66
N LEU A 152 -11.56 21.71 -29.77
CA LEU A 152 -10.13 21.41 -29.82
C LEU A 152 -9.59 21.11 -28.40
N THR A 153 -9.87 21.97 -27.42
CA THR A 153 -9.31 21.83 -26.06
C THR A 153 -10.00 20.76 -25.21
N ILE A 154 -11.27 20.42 -25.47
CA ILE A 154 -12.00 19.40 -24.69
C ILE A 154 -11.41 17.99 -24.88
N GLY A 155 -10.75 17.71 -26.01
CA GLY A 155 -10.04 16.45 -26.23
C GLY A 155 -8.84 16.28 -25.31
N GLU A 156 -8.05 17.35 -25.14
CA GLU A 156 -6.91 17.37 -24.20
C GLU A 156 -7.37 17.14 -22.75
N TRP A 157 -8.51 17.73 -22.37
CA TRP A 157 -9.15 17.52 -21.07
C TRP A 157 -9.69 16.10 -20.89
N PHE A 158 -10.39 15.57 -21.90
CA PHE A 158 -10.94 14.21 -21.88
C PHE A 158 -9.83 13.15 -21.74
N ASN A 159 -8.68 13.35 -22.39
CA ASN A 159 -7.52 12.49 -22.21
C ASN A 159 -7.03 12.46 -20.74
N SER A 160 -6.97 13.61 -20.05
CA SER A 160 -6.64 13.63 -18.62
C SER A 160 -7.68 12.91 -17.76
N LEU A 161 -8.98 13.07 -18.08
CA LEU A 161 -10.06 12.37 -17.37
C LEU A 161 -9.93 10.84 -17.53
N VAL A 162 -9.69 10.36 -18.76
CA VAL A 162 -9.46 8.94 -19.03
C VAL A 162 -8.24 8.42 -18.28
N LEU A 163 -7.12 9.15 -18.26
CA LEU A 163 -5.92 8.76 -17.51
C LEU A 163 -6.15 8.70 -16.00
N CYS A 164 -6.92 9.63 -15.41
CA CYS A 164 -7.33 9.56 -14.01
C CYS A 164 -8.23 8.35 -13.72
N VAL A 165 -9.18 8.03 -14.61
CA VAL A 165 -10.06 6.85 -14.47
C VAL A 165 -9.28 5.54 -14.59
N VAL A 166 -8.31 5.47 -15.51
CA VAL A 166 -7.40 4.32 -15.63
C VAL A 166 -6.54 4.16 -14.36
N TYR A 167 -6.02 5.25 -13.80
CA TYR A 167 -5.27 5.21 -12.54
C TYR A 167 -6.13 4.70 -11.38
N PHE A 168 -7.35 5.23 -11.24
CA PHE A 168 -8.32 4.76 -10.24
C PHE A 168 -8.64 3.26 -10.41
N GLY A 169 -8.85 2.82 -11.65
CA GLY A 169 -9.11 1.41 -11.98
C GLY A 169 -7.95 0.47 -11.62
N ILE A 170 -6.69 0.92 -11.78
CA ILE A 170 -5.50 0.16 -11.36
C ILE A 170 -5.49 0.00 -9.83
N LEU A 171 -5.66 1.09 -9.07
CA LEU A 171 -5.73 1.03 -7.61
C LEU A 171 -6.87 0.12 -7.14
N TYR A 172 -8.07 0.26 -7.69
CA TYR A 172 -9.27 -0.48 -7.29
C TYR A 172 -9.19 -1.97 -7.63
N SER A 173 -8.58 -2.33 -8.78
CA SER A 173 -8.37 -3.71 -9.19
C SER A 173 -7.38 -4.45 -8.29
N TYR A 174 -6.33 -3.75 -7.82
CA TYR A 174 -5.33 -4.34 -6.92
C TYR A 174 -5.75 -4.31 -5.45
N SER A 175 -6.49 -3.31 -4.98
CA SER A 175 -7.00 -3.27 -3.59
C SER A 175 -8.08 -4.31 -3.30
N LYS A 176 -8.63 -4.98 -4.33
CA LYS A 176 -9.57 -6.09 -4.20
C LYS A 176 -8.91 -7.46 -4.13
N LYS A 177 -7.58 -7.54 -4.17
CA LYS A 177 -6.83 -8.80 -4.00
C LYS A 177 -6.38 -8.93 -2.56
N GLN A 178 -6.71 -10.06 -1.93
CA GLN A 178 -6.25 -10.40 -0.58
C GLN A 178 -4.72 -10.58 -0.53
N THR A 179 -4.09 -11.06 -1.61
CA THR A 179 -2.62 -11.17 -1.70
C THR A 179 -2.09 -10.71 -3.06
N ILE A 180 -0.92 -10.07 -3.06
CA ILE A 180 -0.22 -9.59 -4.25
C ILE A 180 1.15 -10.29 -4.35
N SER A 181 1.31 -11.17 -5.34
CA SER A 181 2.58 -11.87 -5.55
C SER A 181 3.66 -10.97 -6.19
N VAL A 182 4.93 -11.33 -5.99
CA VAL A 182 6.12 -10.58 -6.48
C VAL A 182 6.04 -10.13 -7.96
N PRO A 183 5.62 -10.94 -8.95
CA PRO A 183 5.46 -10.46 -10.32
C PRO A 183 4.29 -9.46 -10.48
N GLN A 184 3.19 -9.67 -9.76
CA GLN A 184 2.04 -8.75 -9.79
C GLN A 184 2.39 -7.38 -9.19
N ARG A 185 3.23 -7.35 -8.14
CA ARG A 185 3.82 -6.12 -7.56
C ARG A 185 4.65 -5.33 -8.56
N ARG A 186 5.51 -6.01 -9.33
CA ARG A 186 6.31 -5.37 -10.40
C ARG A 186 5.41 -4.76 -11.48
N MET A 187 4.36 -5.48 -11.88
CA MET A 187 3.37 -4.98 -12.85
C MET A 187 2.57 -3.79 -12.31
N PHE A 188 2.14 -3.81 -11.05
CA PHE A 188 1.45 -2.70 -10.40
C PHE A 188 2.30 -1.43 -10.40
N ASN A 189 3.54 -1.49 -9.91
CA ASN A 189 4.45 -0.34 -9.84
C ASN A 189 4.77 0.23 -11.24
N ALA A 190 4.90 -0.63 -12.26
CA ALA A 190 5.11 -0.20 -13.64
C ALA A 190 3.88 0.53 -14.21
N LEU A 191 2.68 0.03 -13.95
CA LEU A 191 1.42 0.62 -14.41
C LEU A 191 1.13 1.96 -13.72
N THR A 192 1.25 2.05 -12.39
CA THR A 192 1.01 3.31 -11.67
C THR A 192 2.02 4.39 -12.06
N THR A 193 3.31 4.04 -12.18
CA THR A 193 4.36 4.98 -12.63
C THR A 193 4.11 5.43 -14.07
N GLY A 194 3.82 4.49 -14.99
CA GLY A 194 3.57 4.80 -16.39
C GLY A 194 2.36 5.72 -16.61
N VAL A 195 1.24 5.46 -15.93
CA VAL A 195 0.04 6.31 -16.04
C VAL A 195 0.24 7.67 -15.37
N SER A 196 0.99 7.75 -14.26
CA SER A 196 1.36 9.05 -13.64
C SER A 196 2.18 9.93 -14.59
N LEU A 197 3.21 9.35 -15.23
CA LEU A 197 4.05 10.06 -16.21
C LEU A 197 3.23 10.52 -17.43
N LEU A 198 2.36 9.66 -17.98
CA LEU A 198 1.46 10.00 -19.08
C LEU A 198 0.49 11.14 -18.72
N LEU A 199 -0.09 11.10 -17.51
CA LEU A 199 -0.98 12.13 -16.99
C LEU A 199 -0.24 13.47 -16.85
N GLY A 200 0.96 13.47 -16.24
CA GLY A 200 1.80 14.67 -16.11
C GLY A 200 2.20 15.27 -17.45
N VAL A 201 2.55 14.45 -18.44
CA VAL A 201 2.89 14.92 -19.80
C VAL A 201 1.66 15.48 -20.53
N ASN A 202 0.49 14.84 -20.44
CA ASN A 202 -0.75 15.35 -21.07
C ASN A 202 -1.16 16.71 -20.48
N LEU A 203 -1.06 16.87 -19.16
CA LEU A 203 -1.37 18.13 -18.46
C LEU A 203 -0.35 19.24 -18.78
N ALA A 204 0.94 18.92 -18.90
CA ALA A 204 1.95 19.88 -19.33
C ALA A 204 1.75 20.31 -20.81
N ALA A 205 1.28 19.41 -21.67
CA ALA A 205 0.97 19.70 -23.06
C ALA A 205 -0.27 20.60 -23.21
N SER A 206 -1.37 20.28 -22.51
CA SER A 206 -2.60 21.08 -22.57
C SER A 206 -2.42 22.48 -21.99
N LEU A 207 -1.68 22.64 -20.89
CA LEU A 207 -1.35 23.96 -20.36
C LEU A 207 -0.57 24.80 -21.41
N ARG A 208 0.41 24.21 -22.12
CA ARG A 208 1.10 24.92 -23.22
C ARG A 208 0.15 25.29 -24.37
N SER A 209 -0.79 24.41 -24.72
CA SER A 209 -1.87 24.67 -25.68
C SER A 209 -2.69 25.89 -25.25
N TYR A 210 -3.11 25.94 -23.98
CA TYR A 210 -3.92 27.03 -23.44
C TYR A 210 -3.16 28.36 -23.36
N ALA A 211 -1.87 28.36 -23.03
CA ALA A 211 -1.03 29.57 -23.09
C ALA A 211 -1.01 30.19 -24.50
N LYS A 212 -0.89 29.36 -25.55
CA LYS A 212 -0.93 29.79 -26.96
C LYS A 212 -2.27 30.42 -27.37
N LEU A 213 -3.39 29.99 -26.76
CA LEU A 213 -4.70 30.62 -26.94
C LEU A 213 -4.81 31.96 -26.19
N LEU A 214 -4.27 32.03 -24.96
CA LEU A 214 -4.31 33.24 -24.13
C LEU A 214 -3.47 34.40 -24.66
N ARG A 215 -2.33 34.13 -25.32
CA ARG A 215 -1.38 35.19 -25.76
C ARG A 215 -2.06 36.28 -26.59
N TRP A 216 -2.90 35.90 -27.56
CA TRP A 216 -3.64 36.84 -28.40
C TRP A 216 -4.53 37.80 -27.60
N ARG A 217 -5.15 37.31 -26.51
CA ARG A 217 -5.95 38.18 -25.63
C ARG A 217 -5.08 39.09 -24.77
N MET A 218 -3.93 38.61 -24.30
CA MET A 218 -2.97 39.37 -23.48
C MET A 218 -2.27 40.50 -24.27
N LEU A 219 -2.10 40.32 -25.58
CA LEU A 219 -1.56 41.31 -26.52
C LEU A 219 -2.62 42.34 -26.97
N ALA A 220 -3.90 41.94 -27.01
CA ALA A 220 -5.04 42.83 -27.27
C ALA A 220 -5.60 43.53 -26.02
N ALA A 221 -4.95 43.41 -24.86
CA ALA A 221 -5.44 44.00 -23.61
C ALA A 221 -4.90 45.42 -23.35
N CYS A 222 -3.61 45.63 -23.64
CA CYS A 222 -2.86 46.85 -23.35
C CYS A 222 -1.73 47.04 -24.37
N TYR A 223 -1.30 48.27 -24.59
CA TYR A 223 -0.02 48.55 -25.24
C TYR A 223 1.14 48.07 -24.36
N ARG A 224 2.19 47.56 -24.99
CA ARG A 224 3.38 46.97 -24.35
C ARG A 224 4.65 47.42 -25.07
N PRO A 225 5.77 47.64 -24.37
CA PRO A 225 7.05 47.76 -25.06
C PRO A 225 7.33 46.45 -25.82
N LEU A 226 7.78 46.57 -27.06
CA LEU A 226 7.96 45.48 -28.03
C LEU A 226 8.71 44.26 -27.46
N GLU A 227 9.72 44.48 -26.62
CA GLU A 227 10.44 43.40 -25.91
C GLU A 227 9.51 42.47 -25.11
N THR A 228 8.51 43.06 -24.42
CA THR A 228 7.52 42.30 -23.64
C THR A 228 6.35 41.80 -24.49
N PHE A 229 6.15 42.36 -25.68
CA PHE A 229 5.21 41.84 -26.67
C PHE A 229 5.73 40.49 -27.22
N ASP A 230 7.01 40.44 -27.60
CA ASP A 230 7.63 39.22 -28.10
C ASP A 230 7.75 38.11 -27.04
N LEU A 231 8.11 38.47 -25.79
CA LEU A 231 8.09 37.53 -24.66
C LEU A 231 6.69 36.95 -24.36
N VAL A 232 5.61 37.67 -24.67
CA VAL A 232 4.23 37.15 -24.60
C VAL A 232 3.90 36.30 -25.82
N MET A 233 4.43 36.60 -27.01
CA MET A 233 4.25 35.77 -28.20
C MET A 233 4.87 34.38 -28.05
N GLY A 234 6.02 34.28 -27.35
CA GLY A 234 6.71 33.02 -27.00
C GLY A 234 6.36 32.44 -25.63
N CYS A 235 5.13 32.64 -25.12
CA CYS A 235 4.71 32.22 -23.78
C CYS A 235 4.44 30.71 -23.63
N ASP A 236 4.62 29.91 -24.68
CA ASP A 236 4.56 28.44 -24.63
C ASP A 236 5.76 27.82 -23.92
N SER A 237 6.88 28.54 -23.87
CA SER A 237 8.01 28.25 -22.99
C SER A 237 7.81 28.87 -21.61
N LEU A 238 7.78 28.02 -20.56
CA LEU A 238 7.75 28.47 -19.17
C LEU A 238 8.96 29.37 -18.80
N LEU A 239 10.11 29.18 -19.46
CA LEU A 239 11.27 30.05 -19.27
C LEU A 239 11.01 31.47 -19.78
N ASN A 240 10.22 31.63 -20.85
CA ASN A 240 9.81 32.95 -21.32
C ASN A 240 8.75 33.58 -20.40
N VAL A 241 7.85 32.78 -19.81
CA VAL A 241 6.92 33.25 -18.77
C VAL A 241 7.67 33.71 -17.51
N MET A 242 8.72 33.00 -17.08
CA MET A 242 9.60 33.41 -15.98
C MET A 242 10.39 34.68 -16.30
N ARG A 243 10.97 34.77 -17.51
CA ARG A 243 11.64 35.99 -18.00
C ARG A 243 10.67 37.18 -18.05
N LEU A 244 9.44 36.96 -18.50
CA LEU A 244 8.37 37.97 -18.52
C LEU A 244 7.97 38.40 -17.11
N LEU A 245 7.85 37.48 -16.15
CA LEU A 245 7.56 37.78 -14.75
C LEU A 245 8.63 38.70 -14.12
N TRP A 246 9.91 38.46 -14.40
CA TRP A 246 11.00 39.32 -13.96
C TRP A 246 11.09 40.65 -14.72
N LYS A 247 10.99 40.65 -16.06
CA LYS A 247 11.08 41.88 -16.88
C LYS A 247 9.85 42.79 -16.78
N ALA A 248 8.65 42.25 -16.50
CA ALA A 248 7.42 43.04 -16.29
C ALA A 248 7.31 43.66 -14.87
N ARG A 249 8.42 43.73 -14.13
CA ARG A 249 8.50 44.36 -12.80
C ARG A 249 8.47 45.88 -12.93
N ASN A 250 7.36 46.48 -12.49
CA ASN A 250 7.15 47.92 -12.64
C ASN A 250 8.14 48.74 -11.79
N GLN A 251 9.12 49.34 -12.45
CA GLN A 251 10.20 50.11 -11.84
C GLN A 251 9.73 51.38 -11.09
N ARG A 252 8.45 51.76 -11.19
CA ARG A 252 7.87 53.00 -10.63
C ARG A 252 7.04 52.82 -9.35
N ARG A 253 6.65 51.59 -8.97
CA ARG A 253 6.01 51.28 -7.68
C ARG A 253 6.64 50.02 -7.09
N ARG A 254 7.52 50.18 -6.10
CA ARG A 254 8.40 49.12 -5.56
C ARG A 254 7.65 47.94 -4.91
N TYR A 255 6.37 48.13 -4.54
CA TYR A 255 5.60 47.22 -3.68
C TYR A 255 4.31 46.64 -4.28
N LEU A 256 3.88 47.03 -5.49
CA LEU A 256 2.63 46.53 -6.10
C LEU A 256 2.91 45.76 -7.42
N PRO A 257 2.46 44.50 -7.56
CA PRO A 257 2.67 43.72 -8.78
C PRO A 257 1.81 44.26 -9.94
N SER A 258 2.32 44.14 -11.18
CA SER A 258 1.52 44.48 -12.35
C SER A 258 0.48 43.39 -12.66
N ARG A 259 -0.65 43.76 -13.31
CA ARG A 259 -1.71 42.79 -13.69
C ARG A 259 -1.16 41.58 -14.46
N THR A 260 -0.14 41.78 -15.30
CA THR A 260 0.56 40.67 -15.99
C THR A 260 1.45 39.82 -15.08
N GLN A 261 2.10 40.39 -14.07
CA GLN A 261 2.83 39.58 -13.10
C GLN A 261 1.88 38.69 -12.29
N VAL A 262 0.70 39.20 -11.89
CA VAL A 262 -0.34 38.39 -11.23
C VAL A 262 -0.78 37.22 -12.13
N LEU A 263 -1.02 37.49 -13.43
CA LEU A 263 -1.38 36.45 -14.40
C LEU A 263 -0.26 35.41 -14.62
N CYS A 264 1.00 35.84 -14.72
CA CYS A 264 2.15 34.93 -14.83
C CYS A 264 2.36 34.11 -13.56
N ILE A 265 2.20 34.70 -12.37
CA ILE A 265 2.27 33.99 -11.09
C ILE A 265 1.15 32.95 -11.00
N LEU A 266 -0.11 33.35 -11.27
CA LEU A 266 -1.26 32.43 -11.27
C LEU A 266 -1.06 31.26 -12.24
N TRP A 267 -0.53 31.54 -13.44
CA TRP A 267 -0.21 30.53 -14.45
C TRP A 267 0.84 29.52 -13.96
N LEU A 268 1.94 30.01 -13.38
CA LEU A 268 3.00 29.18 -12.81
C LEU A 268 2.52 28.40 -11.58
N LEU A 269 1.65 28.98 -10.75
CA LEU A 269 1.07 28.33 -9.57
C LEU A 269 0.11 27.20 -9.99
N VAL A 270 -0.72 27.40 -11.02
CA VAL A 270 -1.55 26.34 -11.63
C VAL A 270 -0.67 25.19 -12.14
N HIS A 271 0.39 25.48 -12.89
CA HIS A 271 1.28 24.44 -13.41
C HIS A 271 2.00 23.70 -12.27
N LEU A 272 2.47 24.43 -11.24
CA LEU A 272 3.13 23.85 -10.07
C LEU A 272 2.18 22.95 -9.26
N ALA A 273 0.97 23.44 -8.96
CA ALA A 273 -0.04 22.70 -8.20
C ALA A 273 -0.45 21.41 -8.93
N VAL A 274 -0.64 21.45 -10.24
CA VAL A 274 -0.96 20.26 -11.04
C VAL A 274 0.20 19.25 -11.03
N THR A 275 1.45 19.69 -11.16
CA THR A 275 2.63 18.80 -11.05
C THR A 275 2.76 18.20 -9.65
N ILE A 276 2.54 18.98 -8.59
CA ILE A 276 2.57 18.50 -7.19
C ILE A 276 1.48 17.45 -6.96
N LEU A 277 0.23 17.69 -7.41
CA LEU A 277 -0.87 16.74 -7.27
C LEU A 277 -0.55 15.40 -7.95
N VAL A 278 -0.01 15.41 -9.17
CA VAL A 278 0.40 14.18 -9.89
C VAL A 278 1.49 13.41 -9.12
N GLY A 279 2.45 14.11 -8.52
CA GLY A 279 3.49 13.49 -7.68
C GLY A 279 2.92 12.87 -6.40
N ILE A 280 2.04 13.58 -5.70
CA ILE A 280 1.48 13.15 -4.40
C ILE A 280 0.60 11.90 -4.53
N ILE A 281 -0.02 11.61 -5.69
CA ILE A 281 -0.80 10.36 -5.88
C ILE A 281 0.04 9.12 -5.50
N GLY A 282 1.33 9.10 -5.85
CA GLY A 282 2.24 7.99 -5.54
C GLY A 282 2.52 7.77 -4.04
N LEU A 283 2.07 8.67 -3.17
CA LEU A 283 2.18 8.59 -1.70
C LEU A 283 0.88 8.15 -1.02
N ASN A 284 -0.20 7.92 -1.78
CA ASN A 284 -1.54 7.60 -1.24
C ASN A 284 -1.90 6.09 -1.32
N TYR A 285 -0.88 5.25 -1.50
CA TYR A 285 -0.97 3.81 -1.34
C TYR A 285 0.32 3.28 -0.70
N ASN A 286 0.24 2.21 0.08
CA ASN A 286 1.40 1.42 0.49
C ASN A 286 1.20 -0.06 0.14
N LEU A 287 2.33 -0.77 0.04
CA LEU A 287 2.38 -2.22 -0.13
C LEU A 287 2.86 -2.84 1.18
N ASP A 288 1.96 -2.88 2.16
CA ASP A 288 2.21 -3.46 3.49
C ASP A 288 2.38 -4.98 3.37
N THR A 289 3.12 -5.59 4.29
CA THR A 289 3.05 -7.03 4.53
C THR A 289 1.72 -7.38 5.20
N SER A 290 1.14 -8.53 4.85
CA SER A 290 -0.01 -9.07 5.56
C SER A 290 0.46 -9.86 6.77
N ASN A 291 -0.23 -9.69 7.90
CA ASN A 291 -0.10 -10.58 9.05
C ASN A 291 -1.09 -11.76 8.94
N ASP A 292 -2.23 -11.52 8.28
CA ASP A 292 -3.36 -12.46 8.18
C ASP A 292 -3.20 -13.50 7.05
N PHE A 293 -2.28 -13.26 6.10
CA PHE A 293 -2.06 -14.11 4.94
C PHE A 293 -0.57 -14.29 4.62
N VAL A 294 -0.12 -15.55 4.56
CA VAL A 294 1.14 -15.93 3.91
C VAL A 294 0.91 -16.42 2.48
N LEU A 295 1.97 -16.40 1.68
CA LEU A 295 2.05 -17.09 0.39
C LEU A 295 2.97 -18.30 0.54
N LEU A 296 2.66 -19.40 -0.13
CA LEU A 296 3.40 -20.65 -0.04
C LEU A 296 4.35 -20.85 -1.24
N ARG A 297 5.48 -21.55 -1.01
CA ARG A 297 6.52 -21.81 -2.01
C ARG A 297 7.38 -23.04 -1.65
N LYS A 298 7.85 -23.80 -2.64
CA LYS A 298 8.88 -24.83 -2.43
C LYS A 298 10.21 -24.20 -1.98
N GLY A 299 10.71 -24.62 -0.82
CA GLY A 299 11.85 -24.03 -0.13
C GLY A 299 12.06 -24.68 1.25
N ASN A 300 12.99 -24.18 2.06
CA ASN A 300 13.22 -24.77 3.39
C ASN A 300 12.15 -24.31 4.39
N ILE A 301 11.69 -25.24 5.23
CA ILE A 301 10.76 -24.98 6.34
C ILE A 301 11.40 -25.38 7.67
N SER A 302 11.03 -24.69 8.74
CA SER A 302 11.39 -25.03 10.12
C SER A 302 10.18 -25.70 10.78
N ILE A 303 10.33 -26.96 11.16
CA ILE A 303 9.28 -27.79 11.78
C ILE A 303 9.63 -28.09 13.24
N VAL A 304 8.64 -28.19 14.12
CA VAL A 304 8.87 -28.74 15.47
C VAL A 304 9.36 -30.19 15.38
N ASP A 305 10.32 -30.56 16.23
CA ASP A 305 10.82 -31.93 16.31
C ASP A 305 10.46 -32.53 17.67
N LEU A 306 9.28 -33.18 17.75
CA LEU A 306 8.81 -33.80 18.99
C LEU A 306 9.78 -34.85 19.55
N ASN A 307 10.66 -35.41 18.71
CA ASN A 307 11.71 -36.33 19.16
C ASN A 307 12.73 -35.69 20.12
N ALA A 308 12.86 -34.36 20.12
CA ALA A 308 13.69 -33.63 21.06
C ALA A 308 13.19 -33.67 22.52
N LEU A 309 11.98 -34.18 22.76
CA LEU A 309 11.49 -34.48 24.12
C LEU A 309 12.25 -35.63 24.80
N SER A 310 12.86 -36.53 24.03
CA SER A 310 13.64 -37.66 24.56
C SER A 310 15.09 -37.25 24.77
N THR A 311 15.39 -36.51 25.84
CA THR A 311 16.79 -36.13 26.16
C THR A 311 17.62 -37.31 26.62
N GLY A 312 16.97 -38.37 27.12
CA GLY A 312 17.58 -39.62 27.56
C GLY A 312 17.55 -39.83 29.08
N ASP A 313 17.10 -38.84 29.84
CA ASP A 313 16.74 -38.98 31.25
C ASP A 313 15.21 -39.13 31.37
N TYR A 314 14.73 -40.36 31.12
CA TYR A 314 13.32 -40.63 30.86
C TYR A 314 12.33 -40.07 31.92
N PRO A 315 12.59 -40.13 33.25
CA PRO A 315 11.70 -39.49 34.23
C PRO A 315 11.62 -37.95 34.08
N ALA A 316 12.74 -37.29 33.78
CA ALA A 316 12.75 -35.85 33.53
C ALA A 316 12.05 -35.50 32.20
N ASP A 317 12.22 -36.35 31.18
CA ASP A 317 11.52 -36.24 29.90
C ASP A 317 9.99 -36.38 30.07
N LEU A 318 9.53 -37.26 30.98
CA LEU A 318 8.11 -37.42 31.33
C LEU A 318 7.55 -36.21 32.10
N ALA A 319 8.26 -35.73 33.12
CA ALA A 319 7.88 -34.54 33.89
C ALA A 319 7.80 -33.27 33.01
N ALA A 320 8.70 -33.13 32.03
CA ALA A 320 8.66 -32.04 31.06
C ALA A 320 7.42 -32.10 30.16
N VAL A 321 6.99 -33.29 29.72
CA VAL A 321 5.76 -33.46 28.91
C VAL A 321 4.49 -33.14 29.70
N GLN A 322 4.44 -33.46 31.00
CA GLN A 322 3.38 -32.98 31.89
C GLN A 322 3.37 -31.44 31.95
N GLU A 323 4.51 -30.78 32.15
CA GLU A 323 4.56 -29.31 32.21
C GLU A 323 4.09 -28.65 30.90
N TRP A 324 4.39 -29.25 29.74
CA TRP A 324 3.86 -28.79 28.46
C TRP A 324 2.33 -28.91 28.36
N GLY A 325 1.73 -29.97 28.90
CA GLY A 325 0.27 -30.10 28.97
C GLY A 325 -0.40 -29.08 29.88
N VAL A 326 0.17 -28.82 31.07
CA VAL A 326 -0.32 -27.78 32.00
C VAL A 326 -0.25 -26.39 31.38
N ARG A 327 0.76 -26.11 30.54
CA ARG A 327 0.81 -24.86 29.75
C ARG A 327 -0.18 -24.89 28.57
N GLY A 328 -0.34 -26.06 27.96
CA GLY A 328 -1.25 -26.36 26.87
C GLY A 328 -2.73 -26.17 27.20
N GLU A 329 -3.10 -26.18 28.48
CA GLU A 329 -4.44 -25.84 28.95
C GLU A 329 -4.91 -24.43 28.54
N THR A 330 -3.98 -23.53 28.19
CA THR A 330 -4.29 -22.21 27.65
C THR A 330 -4.68 -22.20 26.16
N THR A 331 -4.62 -23.33 25.46
CA THR A 331 -4.99 -23.42 24.03
C THR A 331 -6.47 -23.74 23.85
N ASN A 332 -7.12 -23.05 22.90
CA ASN A 332 -8.56 -23.19 22.69
C ASN A 332 -8.89 -24.43 21.83
N PRO A 333 -9.73 -25.36 22.30
CA PRO A 333 -10.29 -26.40 21.45
C PRO A 333 -11.30 -25.81 20.45
N LEU A 334 -11.24 -26.27 19.21
CA LEU A 334 -12.22 -26.06 18.16
C LEU A 334 -13.10 -27.30 18.02
N ASP A 335 -14.37 -27.09 17.69
CA ASP A 335 -15.32 -28.15 17.37
C ASP A 335 -14.99 -28.79 16.01
N TYR A 336 -14.85 -30.12 15.99
CA TYR A 336 -14.61 -30.94 14.80
C TYR A 336 -15.64 -30.71 13.68
N GLU A 337 -16.93 -30.51 14.00
CA GLU A 337 -17.97 -30.28 12.99
C GLU A 337 -18.02 -28.80 12.53
N SER A 338 -17.29 -27.90 13.19
CA SER A 338 -17.30 -26.49 12.83
C SER A 338 -16.56 -26.25 11.51
N GLY A 339 -17.23 -25.60 10.56
CA GLY A 339 -16.64 -25.17 9.28
C GLY A 339 -15.67 -23.99 9.41
N VAL A 340 -14.90 -23.94 10.50
CA VAL A 340 -13.94 -22.89 10.85
C VAL A 340 -12.59 -23.23 10.20
N VAL A 341 -11.99 -22.24 9.55
CA VAL A 341 -10.65 -22.38 8.96
C VAL A 341 -9.61 -22.43 10.10
N GLU A 342 -8.58 -23.27 9.94
CA GLU A 342 -7.50 -23.48 10.90
C GLU A 342 -7.01 -22.16 11.56
N GLN A 343 -6.88 -22.17 12.88
CA GLN A 343 -6.38 -21.03 13.67
C GLN A 343 -5.08 -21.38 14.38
N TYR A 344 -4.19 -20.39 14.48
CA TYR A 344 -2.95 -20.53 15.24
C TYR A 344 -3.24 -20.92 16.70
N GLN A 345 -2.42 -21.83 17.26
CA GLN A 345 -2.53 -22.32 18.64
C GLN A 345 -3.87 -22.98 18.99
N SER A 346 -4.63 -23.50 18.01
CA SER A 346 -5.88 -24.22 18.25
C SER A 346 -5.80 -25.66 17.74
N TYR A 347 -6.42 -26.59 18.46
CA TYR A 347 -6.59 -27.99 18.05
C TYR A 347 -8.09 -28.32 17.95
N PHE A 348 -8.44 -29.39 17.25
CA PHE A 348 -9.83 -29.83 17.09
C PHE A 348 -10.16 -30.96 18.07
N SER A 349 -11.37 -30.94 18.62
CA SER A 349 -11.95 -32.02 19.44
C SER A 349 -13.35 -32.38 18.94
N SER A 350 -13.67 -33.68 18.96
CA SER A 350 -15.04 -34.21 18.83
C SER A 350 -15.77 -34.32 20.18
N TRP A 351 -15.12 -33.93 21.28
CA TRP A 351 -15.64 -33.94 22.66
C TRP A 351 -15.96 -35.33 23.24
N ASP A 352 -15.61 -36.42 22.55
CA ASP A 352 -15.88 -37.80 22.96
C ASP A 352 -14.61 -38.64 23.24
N GLY A 353 -13.42 -38.04 23.10
CA GLY A 353 -12.13 -38.70 23.30
C GLY A 353 -11.18 -38.61 22.12
N PHE A 354 -11.64 -38.25 20.92
CA PHE A 354 -10.79 -38.01 19.76
C PHE A 354 -10.42 -36.51 19.61
N THR A 355 -9.13 -36.24 19.40
CA THR A 355 -8.60 -34.88 19.14
C THR A 355 -7.51 -34.91 18.08
N PHE A 356 -7.33 -33.82 17.34
CA PHE A 356 -6.23 -33.68 16.39
C PHE A 356 -5.74 -32.23 16.21
N TYR A 357 -4.50 -32.07 15.76
CA TYR A 357 -3.84 -30.77 15.55
C TYR A 357 -3.04 -30.78 14.24
N TYR A 358 -3.18 -29.72 13.44
CA TYR A 358 -2.30 -29.44 12.30
C TYR A 358 -1.08 -28.64 12.74
N PHE A 359 0.11 -29.10 12.36
CA PHE A 359 1.36 -28.40 12.69
C PHE A 359 1.49 -27.05 11.97
N GLN A 360 2.23 -26.14 12.58
CA GLN A 360 2.56 -24.82 12.03
C GLN A 360 3.99 -24.86 11.48
N ASP A 361 4.14 -24.78 10.16
CA ASP A 361 5.45 -24.67 9.51
C ASP A 361 5.91 -23.21 9.50
N GLN A 362 7.18 -22.97 9.86
CA GLN A 362 7.77 -21.63 9.94
C GLN A 362 8.82 -21.44 8.85
N ASN A 363 9.08 -20.19 8.45
CA ASN A 363 10.19 -19.87 7.56
C ASN A 363 11.52 -19.77 8.35
N PRO A 364 12.57 -20.55 8.02
CA PRO A 364 13.87 -20.46 8.71
C PRO A 364 14.54 -19.08 8.64
N ASP A 365 14.24 -18.28 7.61
CA ASP A 365 14.79 -16.93 7.43
C ASP A 365 13.95 -15.83 8.14
N ASP A 366 12.70 -16.14 8.52
CA ASP A 366 11.76 -15.23 9.19
C ASP A 366 10.73 -16.04 10.01
N PRO A 367 10.99 -16.30 11.30
CA PRO A 367 10.09 -17.10 12.14
C PRO A 367 8.67 -16.53 12.31
N ASN A 368 8.44 -15.26 11.96
CA ASN A 368 7.11 -14.63 11.99
C ASN A 368 6.28 -14.99 10.75
N SER A 369 6.91 -15.44 9.66
CA SER A 369 6.22 -16.05 8.52
C SER A 369 5.90 -17.50 8.89
N VAL A 370 4.68 -17.71 9.40
CA VAL A 370 4.12 -19.02 9.77
C VAL A 370 3.01 -19.41 8.78
N GLY A 371 2.84 -20.70 8.50
CA GLY A 371 1.70 -21.25 7.78
C GLY A 371 1.27 -22.58 8.38
N VAL A 372 -0.02 -22.92 8.27
CA VAL A 372 -0.50 -24.25 8.67
C VAL A 372 0.00 -25.29 7.66
N SER A 373 0.48 -26.42 8.17
CA SER A 373 1.05 -27.54 7.42
C SER A 373 -0.04 -28.56 7.06
N SER A 374 0.16 -29.34 6.00
CA SER A 374 -0.66 -30.53 5.71
C SER A 374 -0.42 -31.69 6.69
N ARG A 375 0.54 -31.53 7.61
CA ARG A 375 0.92 -32.50 8.64
C ARG A 375 0.02 -32.36 9.86
N TYR A 376 -0.50 -33.47 10.35
CA TYR A 376 -1.31 -33.51 11.57
C TYR A 376 -0.86 -34.61 12.53
N ILE A 377 -1.30 -34.51 13.77
CA ILE A 377 -1.20 -35.57 14.78
C ILE A 377 -2.49 -35.63 15.58
N GLU A 378 -2.86 -36.83 16.02
CA GLU A 378 -4.10 -37.11 16.74
C GLU A 378 -3.81 -37.75 18.11
N SER A 379 -4.79 -37.70 19.01
CA SER A 379 -4.78 -38.43 20.28
C SER A 379 -6.15 -39.08 20.46
N GLN A 380 -6.16 -40.40 20.57
CA GLN A 380 -7.38 -41.20 20.73
C GLN A 380 -7.45 -41.75 22.16
N ALA A 381 -8.32 -41.18 22.98
CA ALA A 381 -8.59 -41.67 24.33
C ALA A 381 -9.90 -42.47 24.37
N TYR A 382 -9.91 -43.56 25.13
CA TYR A 382 -11.10 -44.34 25.47
C TYR A 382 -11.06 -44.69 26.96
N CYS A 383 -12.15 -44.43 27.68
CA CYS A 383 -12.29 -44.70 29.11
C CYS A 383 -13.49 -45.61 29.40
N GLN A 384 -13.36 -46.39 30.47
CA GLN A 384 -14.47 -47.05 31.16
C GLN A 384 -14.56 -46.53 32.59
N ASP A 385 -15.76 -46.14 33.02
CA ASP A 385 -16.08 -45.63 34.36
C ASP A 385 -16.53 -46.74 35.33
N PHE A 386 -16.27 -46.52 36.61
CA PHE A 386 -16.60 -47.41 37.71
C PHE A 386 -16.96 -46.59 38.97
N THR A 387 -18.11 -46.87 39.57
CA THR A 387 -18.58 -46.16 40.77
C THR A 387 -17.77 -46.54 42.01
N VAL A 388 -17.31 -45.55 42.78
CA VAL A 388 -16.58 -45.75 44.04
C VAL A 388 -17.55 -45.86 45.22
N THR A 389 -17.47 -46.97 45.95
CA THR A 389 -18.33 -47.28 47.12
C THR A 389 -17.68 -46.93 48.45
N GLU A 390 -16.35 -46.95 48.55
CA GLU A 390 -15.60 -46.52 49.74
C GLU A 390 -14.42 -45.62 49.33
N GLY A 391 -14.15 -44.56 50.09
CA GLY A 391 -13.09 -43.58 49.81
C GLY A 391 -13.47 -42.46 48.82
N LEU A 392 -14.76 -42.32 48.49
CA LEU A 392 -15.28 -41.44 47.42
C LEU A 392 -14.88 -39.95 47.52
N TYR A 393 -14.59 -39.42 48.72
CA TYR A 393 -14.11 -38.03 48.92
C TYR A 393 -12.59 -37.86 48.73
N GLY A 394 -11.88 -38.91 48.30
CA GLY A 394 -10.43 -38.87 48.07
C GLY A 394 -9.58 -38.52 49.30
N ASN A 395 -10.11 -38.76 50.49
CA ASN A 395 -9.48 -38.52 51.79
C ASN A 395 -8.81 -39.75 52.42
N LEU A 396 -8.93 -40.92 51.78
CA LEU A 396 -8.27 -42.17 52.15
C LEU A 396 -7.07 -42.43 51.22
N SER A 397 -6.18 -43.35 51.63
CA SER A 397 -5.07 -43.87 50.80
C SER A 397 -5.48 -45.08 49.95
N TYR A 398 -6.77 -45.37 49.85
CA TYR A 398 -7.35 -46.40 49.01
C TYR A 398 -8.79 -46.01 48.65
N ILE A 399 -9.29 -46.62 47.58
CA ILE A 399 -10.71 -46.62 47.21
C ILE A 399 -11.18 -48.06 47.05
N ILE A 400 -12.49 -48.27 47.18
CA ILE A 400 -13.16 -49.48 46.72
C ILE A 400 -14.13 -49.08 45.62
N TYR A 401 -14.00 -49.67 44.43
CA TYR A 401 -14.91 -49.45 43.31
C TYR A 401 -15.54 -50.77 42.88
N HIS A 402 -16.74 -50.71 42.29
CA HIS A 402 -17.42 -51.89 41.80
C HIS A 402 -17.06 -52.13 40.32
N ASP A 403 -16.47 -53.27 39.97
CA ASP A 403 -16.04 -53.58 38.59
C ASP A 403 -17.14 -54.19 37.70
N GLY A 404 -18.33 -54.42 38.28
CA GLY A 404 -19.48 -55.06 37.64
C GLY A 404 -19.66 -56.53 38.02
N GLU A 405 -18.62 -57.19 38.55
CA GLU A 405 -18.71 -58.54 39.13
C GLU A 405 -18.43 -58.54 40.65
N LYS A 406 -17.61 -57.60 41.15
CA LYS A 406 -17.11 -57.56 42.52
C LYS A 406 -16.64 -56.16 42.93
N ASP A 407 -16.43 -56.00 44.23
CA ASP A 407 -15.78 -54.82 44.79
C ASP A 407 -14.25 -54.99 44.76
N VAL A 408 -13.55 -54.00 44.19
CA VAL A 408 -12.10 -53.99 43.99
C VAL A 408 -11.46 -52.88 44.82
N ASN A 409 -10.59 -53.26 45.77
CA ASN A 409 -9.79 -52.33 46.54
C ASN A 409 -8.54 -51.91 45.73
N ARG A 410 -8.36 -50.60 45.52
CA ARG A 410 -7.20 -50.01 44.84
C ARG A 410 -6.56 -48.97 45.77
N SER A 411 -5.32 -49.19 46.15
CA SER A 411 -4.49 -48.21 46.86
C SER A 411 -4.21 -46.99 45.99
N LEU A 412 -4.35 -45.79 46.54
CA LEU A 412 -3.99 -44.54 45.88
C LEU A 412 -2.56 -44.11 46.28
N PRO A 413 -1.71 -43.64 45.34
CA PRO A 413 -0.37 -43.14 45.67
C PRO A 413 -0.38 -41.79 46.39
N ALA A 414 -1.41 -40.98 46.16
CA ALA A 414 -1.70 -39.75 46.87
C ALA A 414 -3.22 -39.58 47.02
N SER A 415 -3.65 -38.82 48.02
CA SER A 415 -5.04 -38.47 48.25
C SER A 415 -5.35 -37.13 47.55
N PRO A 416 -6.20 -37.08 46.50
CA PRO A 416 -6.49 -35.83 45.79
C PRO A 416 -7.35 -34.85 46.60
N GLY A 417 -8.02 -35.33 47.64
CA GLY A 417 -8.99 -34.56 48.42
C GLY A 417 -10.34 -34.37 47.70
N PRO A 418 -11.33 -33.75 48.37
CA PRO A 418 -12.68 -33.62 47.84
C PRO A 418 -12.72 -32.73 46.60
N GLY A 419 -13.41 -33.19 45.55
CA GLY A 419 -13.47 -32.50 44.25
C GLY A 419 -12.15 -32.46 43.47
N GLY A 420 -11.11 -33.18 43.92
CA GLY A 420 -9.85 -33.32 43.21
C GLY A 420 -9.85 -34.50 42.23
N LEU A 421 -9.00 -34.41 41.21
CA LEU A 421 -8.69 -35.47 40.27
C LEU A 421 -7.28 -36.00 40.53
N LEU A 422 -7.16 -37.31 40.70
CA LEU A 422 -5.90 -38.04 40.68
C LEU A 422 -5.78 -38.76 39.34
N THR A 423 -4.66 -38.59 38.63
CA THR A 423 -4.33 -39.31 37.40
C THR A 423 -3.08 -40.15 37.64
N ILE A 424 -3.06 -41.38 37.11
CA ILE A 424 -1.99 -42.36 37.31
C ILE A 424 -1.64 -42.98 35.96
N SER A 425 -0.50 -42.62 35.37
CA SER A 425 -0.06 -43.15 34.07
C SER A 425 0.91 -44.31 34.25
N LYS A 426 0.72 -45.40 33.49
CA LYS A 426 1.51 -46.63 33.63
C LYS A 426 2.73 -46.68 32.71
N LEU A 427 3.92 -46.76 33.31
CA LEU A 427 5.21 -46.91 32.63
C LEU A 427 5.32 -48.24 31.85
N ASN A 428 4.62 -49.28 32.29
CA ASN A 428 4.65 -50.63 31.69
C ASN A 428 3.37 -50.98 30.89
N SER A 429 2.72 -49.98 30.30
CA SER A 429 1.49 -50.12 29.49
C SER A 429 1.60 -51.15 28.36
N THR A 430 0.57 -51.97 28.17
CA THR A 430 0.52 -53.05 27.16
C THR A 430 -0.48 -52.82 26.03
N CYS A 431 -1.16 -51.67 25.99
CA CYS A 431 -2.25 -51.40 25.05
C CYS A 431 -1.80 -51.14 23.59
N GLY A 432 -0.53 -50.80 23.34
CA GLY A 432 0.00 -50.63 21.99
C GLY A 432 1.30 -49.82 21.94
N ASP A 433 1.83 -49.59 20.73
CA ASP A 433 2.85 -48.57 20.50
C ASP A 433 2.20 -47.19 20.43
N GLY A 434 2.83 -46.18 21.04
CA GLY A 434 2.20 -44.86 21.24
C GLY A 434 1.04 -44.84 22.26
N CYS A 435 0.69 -45.98 22.86
CA CYS A 435 -0.43 -46.10 23.81
C CYS A 435 0.03 -46.21 25.28
N VAL A 436 -0.71 -45.56 26.17
CA VAL A 436 -0.56 -45.64 27.63
C VAL A 436 -1.92 -45.93 28.29
N GLU A 437 -1.90 -46.86 29.24
CA GLU A 437 -3.01 -47.11 30.17
C GLU A 437 -2.91 -46.10 31.32
N ILE A 438 -3.99 -45.36 31.54
CA ILE A 438 -4.11 -44.28 32.52
C ILE A 438 -5.27 -44.62 33.45
N HIS A 439 -5.03 -44.65 34.75
CA HIS A 439 -6.08 -44.80 35.76
C HIS A 439 -6.37 -43.43 36.35
N THR A 440 -7.62 -42.99 36.36
CA THR A 440 -7.99 -41.71 36.95
C THR A 440 -9.06 -41.87 38.02
N PHE A 441 -9.07 -40.99 39.00
CA PHE A 441 -10.03 -40.99 40.10
C PHE A 441 -10.51 -39.56 40.35
N GLN A 442 -11.77 -39.30 39.99
CA GLN A 442 -12.46 -38.08 40.35
C GLN A 442 -13.08 -38.29 41.74
N ALA A 443 -12.55 -37.60 42.74
CA ALA A 443 -13.12 -37.58 44.08
C ALA A 443 -14.36 -36.67 44.10
N ALA A 444 -15.40 -37.11 44.81
CA ALA A 444 -16.60 -36.32 45.01
C ALA A 444 -16.27 -35.03 45.79
N ALA A 445 -16.95 -33.92 45.46
CA ALA A 445 -16.97 -32.75 46.32
C ALA A 445 -17.66 -33.07 47.65
N TYR A 446 -17.36 -32.31 48.71
CA TYR A 446 -18.22 -32.33 49.89
C TYR A 446 -19.59 -31.73 49.53
N PRO A 447 -20.70 -32.23 50.12
CA PRO A 447 -21.98 -31.55 50.04
C PRO A 447 -21.87 -30.17 50.71
N ASP A 448 -22.35 -29.12 50.03
CA ASP A 448 -22.36 -27.77 50.58
C ASP A 448 -23.36 -27.67 51.75
N ASP A 449 -22.90 -27.21 52.92
CA ASP A 449 -23.75 -26.92 54.10
C ASP A 449 -24.86 -25.90 53.80
N ASN A 450 -24.71 -25.10 52.74
CA ASN A 450 -25.74 -24.20 52.23
C ASN A 450 -26.73 -24.98 51.35
N GLY A 451 -27.71 -25.64 51.98
CA GLY A 451 -28.78 -26.40 51.33
C GLY A 451 -29.66 -25.59 50.37
N GLY A 452 -29.14 -25.30 49.17
CA GLY A 452 -29.85 -24.69 48.06
C GLY A 452 -30.81 -25.69 47.44
N VAL A 453 -32.10 -25.54 47.72
CA VAL A 453 -33.15 -26.49 47.31
C VAL A 453 -33.22 -26.61 45.78
N GLY A 454 -32.65 -27.70 45.27
CA GLY A 454 -32.84 -28.27 43.95
C GLY A 454 -32.95 -29.78 44.11
N ASP A 455 -34.17 -30.29 44.15
CA ASP A 455 -34.45 -31.70 44.42
C ASP A 455 -33.99 -32.57 43.22
N ASP A 456 -32.87 -33.31 43.36
CA ASP A 456 -32.66 -34.68 42.84
C ASP A 456 -31.23 -35.25 43.13
N ASP A 457 -30.17 -34.42 43.19
CA ASP A 457 -28.76 -34.87 43.32
C ASP A 457 -28.29 -35.21 44.77
N GLU A 458 -29.02 -36.07 45.49
CA GLU A 458 -28.74 -36.37 46.92
C GLU A 458 -27.60 -37.40 47.17
N ASN A 459 -26.65 -37.58 46.24
CA ASN A 459 -25.48 -38.45 46.44
C ASN A 459 -24.18 -37.86 45.89
N ALA A 460 -23.18 -37.71 46.76
CA ALA A 460 -21.81 -37.38 46.36
C ALA A 460 -21.16 -38.62 45.69
N VAL A 461 -21.10 -38.65 44.36
CA VAL A 461 -20.52 -39.77 43.60
C VAL A 461 -19.04 -39.52 43.32
N GLY A 462 -18.19 -40.46 43.73
CA GLY A 462 -16.81 -40.57 43.27
C GLY A 462 -16.70 -41.59 42.14
N THR A 463 -15.91 -41.29 41.11
CA THR A 463 -15.79 -42.15 39.92
C THR A 463 -14.34 -42.50 39.63
N TYR A 464 -14.07 -43.78 39.46
CA TYR A 464 -12.80 -44.32 39.01
C TYR A 464 -12.88 -44.64 37.51
N PHE A 465 -11.85 -44.31 36.74
CA PHE A 465 -11.81 -44.60 35.31
C PHE A 465 -10.56 -45.40 34.96
N ILE A 466 -10.72 -46.37 34.08
CA ILE A 466 -9.61 -47.05 33.41
C ILE A 466 -9.64 -46.60 31.95
N CYS A 467 -8.60 -45.88 31.54
CA CYS A 467 -8.50 -45.27 30.23
C CYS A 467 -7.28 -45.82 29.46
N ASN A 468 -7.38 -45.87 28.14
CA ASN A 468 -6.24 -46.00 27.24
C ASN A 468 -6.21 -44.75 26.36
N ASN A 469 -5.08 -44.05 26.32
CA ASN A 469 -4.84 -42.99 25.34
C ASN A 469 -3.75 -43.43 24.35
N THR A 470 -3.93 -43.14 23.08
CA THR A 470 -2.98 -43.49 22.00
C THR A 470 -2.64 -42.26 21.16
N VAL A 471 -1.34 -41.97 21.04
CA VAL A 471 -0.80 -41.00 20.09
C VAL A 471 -0.05 -41.77 18.99
N PRO A 472 -0.64 -41.92 17.79
CA PRO A 472 -0.01 -42.60 16.66
C PRO A 472 1.04 -41.70 15.98
N GLN A 473 1.54 -42.15 14.83
CA GLN A 473 2.47 -41.37 14.00
C GLN A 473 1.84 -40.10 13.43
N VAL A 474 2.69 -39.12 13.11
CA VAL A 474 2.30 -37.91 12.37
C VAL A 474 1.77 -38.28 10.98
N GLY A 475 0.54 -37.83 10.69
CA GLY A 475 -0.10 -37.94 9.39
C GLY A 475 0.27 -36.78 8.46
N ASP A 476 -0.03 -36.93 7.17
CA ASP A 476 0.04 -35.90 6.16
C ASP A 476 -1.08 -36.11 5.12
N ASP A 477 -1.82 -35.07 4.77
CA ASP A 477 -2.96 -35.15 3.83
C ASP A 477 -2.59 -35.63 2.42
N TYR A 478 -1.31 -35.48 2.03
CA TYR A 478 -0.79 -35.97 0.76
C TYR A 478 -0.15 -37.35 0.85
N SER A 479 -0.14 -37.97 2.04
CA SER A 479 0.54 -39.22 2.37
C SER A 479 2.04 -39.22 2.04
N GLU A 480 2.69 -38.05 2.10
CA GLU A 480 4.13 -37.87 1.87
C GLU A 480 4.90 -37.73 3.20
N VAL A 481 4.65 -38.66 4.12
CA VAL A 481 5.39 -38.78 5.38
C VAL A 481 6.87 -39.09 5.07
N THR A 482 7.75 -38.12 5.33
CA THR A 482 9.20 -38.34 5.32
C THR A 482 9.69 -38.75 6.70
N ILE A 483 10.87 -39.37 6.76
CA ILE A 483 11.52 -39.79 8.02
C ILE A 483 11.81 -38.61 8.96
N ASP A 484 11.77 -37.37 8.45
CA ASP A 484 11.88 -36.15 9.26
C ASP A 484 10.59 -35.82 10.03
N TYR A 485 9.43 -36.35 9.63
CA TYR A 485 8.14 -36.15 10.31
C TYR A 485 7.80 -37.26 11.31
N GLU A 486 8.45 -38.43 11.21
CA GLU A 486 8.23 -39.56 12.12
C GLU A 486 8.57 -39.21 13.58
N ILE A 487 7.79 -39.75 14.51
CA ILE A 487 8.05 -39.65 15.95
C ILE A 487 8.41 -41.01 16.54
N TYR A 488 9.31 -41.04 17.53
CA TYR A 488 9.64 -42.29 18.21
C TYR A 488 8.45 -42.81 19.02
N SER A 489 8.21 -44.12 19.02
CA SER A 489 7.07 -44.72 19.75
C SER A 489 7.13 -44.50 21.27
N ILE A 490 8.32 -44.24 21.81
CA ILE A 490 8.50 -43.80 23.21
C ILE A 490 7.96 -42.37 23.42
N VAL A 491 8.19 -41.45 22.49
CA VAL A 491 7.66 -40.08 22.53
C VAL A 491 6.14 -40.09 22.37
N GLY A 492 5.60 -40.95 21.50
CA GLY A 492 4.15 -41.20 21.43
C GLY A 492 3.57 -41.63 22.78
N ARG A 493 4.24 -42.54 23.53
CA ARG A 493 3.80 -42.92 24.89
C ARG A 493 3.95 -41.79 25.90
N MET A 494 5.04 -41.02 25.85
CA MET A 494 5.23 -39.86 26.72
C MET A 494 4.10 -38.85 26.53
N LEU A 495 3.74 -38.53 25.28
CA LEU A 495 2.61 -37.66 24.95
C LEU A 495 1.28 -38.27 25.42
N ALA A 496 1.01 -39.53 25.08
CA ALA A 496 -0.26 -40.18 25.42
C ALA A 496 -0.55 -40.21 26.93
N GLY A 497 0.47 -40.42 27.76
CA GLY A 497 0.32 -40.45 29.23
C GLY A 497 0.44 -39.08 29.93
N ALA A 498 0.60 -37.98 29.19
CA ALA A 498 1.04 -36.66 29.69
C ALA A 498 0.38 -36.23 31.00
N ILE A 499 -0.95 -36.36 31.08
CA ILE A 499 -1.79 -35.94 32.20
C ILE A 499 -1.52 -36.69 33.51
N GLY A 500 -0.79 -37.81 33.50
CA GLY A 500 -0.46 -38.60 34.69
C GLY A 500 1.03 -38.74 35.00
N TRP A 501 1.92 -38.07 34.26
CA TRP A 501 3.35 -38.00 34.59
C TRP A 501 3.63 -36.89 35.62
N SER A 502 4.80 -36.92 36.26
CA SER A 502 5.18 -35.86 37.23
C SER A 502 6.68 -35.89 37.58
N ASP A 503 7.17 -34.84 38.24
CA ASP A 503 8.46 -34.83 38.94
C ASP A 503 8.42 -35.56 40.31
N ASN A 504 7.29 -36.19 40.68
CA ASN A 504 7.24 -37.06 41.85
C ASN A 504 8.00 -38.37 41.56
N PRO A 505 8.69 -38.96 42.55
CA PRO A 505 9.24 -40.30 42.38
C PRO A 505 8.10 -41.29 42.06
N PRO A 506 8.34 -42.27 41.15
CA PRO A 506 7.36 -43.31 40.86
C PRO A 506 6.86 -44.01 42.12
N THR A 507 5.65 -44.57 42.02
CA THR A 507 5.05 -45.43 43.04
C THR A 507 6.04 -46.49 43.55
N ALA A 508 5.86 -46.96 44.79
CA ALA A 508 6.80 -47.89 45.45
C ALA A 508 7.08 -49.19 44.67
N ASP A 509 6.20 -49.55 43.72
CA ASP A 509 6.29 -50.68 42.81
C ASP A 509 7.13 -50.41 41.55
N GLY A 510 7.49 -49.15 41.26
CA GLY A 510 8.33 -48.71 40.13
C GLY A 510 7.65 -48.76 38.75
N LYS A 511 6.31 -48.74 38.69
CA LYS A 511 5.52 -49.03 37.46
C LYS A 511 4.55 -47.94 37.06
N GLU A 512 4.15 -47.10 38.00
CA GLU A 512 3.12 -46.08 37.83
C GLU A 512 3.65 -44.74 38.37
N GLU A 513 3.44 -43.66 37.63
CA GLU A 513 3.59 -42.27 38.09
C GLU A 513 2.21 -41.64 38.24
N TYR A 514 2.11 -40.48 38.88
CA TYR A 514 0.82 -39.85 39.15
C TYR A 514 0.91 -38.31 39.25
N ALA A 515 -0.17 -37.65 38.83
CA ALA A 515 -0.40 -36.23 39.07
C ALA A 515 -1.70 -36.00 39.86
N VAL A 516 -1.77 -34.87 40.56
CA VAL A 516 -2.93 -34.48 41.38
C VAL A 516 -3.36 -33.09 40.96
N TYR A 517 -4.59 -32.98 40.46
CA TYR A 517 -5.25 -31.73 40.10
C TYR A 517 -6.30 -31.43 41.17
N THR A 518 -6.10 -30.36 41.94
CA THR A 518 -7.08 -29.93 42.96
C THR A 518 -8.24 -29.19 42.32
N ASN A 519 -9.33 -29.00 43.06
CA ASN A 519 -10.49 -28.21 42.64
C ASN A 519 -10.18 -26.72 42.31
N THR A 520 -8.96 -26.24 42.62
CA THR A 520 -8.46 -24.90 42.27
C THR A 520 -7.57 -24.88 41.02
N SER A 521 -7.26 -26.03 40.42
CA SER A 521 -6.62 -26.10 39.11
C SER A 521 -7.60 -25.67 38.00
N GLN A 522 -7.11 -25.32 36.81
CA GLN A 522 -7.98 -24.96 35.70
C GLN A 522 -8.77 -26.19 35.20
N LEU A 523 -8.18 -27.39 35.32
CA LEU A 523 -8.77 -28.74 35.32
C LEU A 523 -9.74 -28.99 36.51
N SER A 524 -10.55 -27.98 36.85
CA SER A 524 -11.65 -28.09 37.81
C SER A 524 -12.91 -28.66 37.14
N PHE A 525 -13.67 -29.45 37.90
CA PHE A 525 -14.89 -30.09 37.40
C PHE A 525 -16.09 -29.62 38.19
N SER A 526 -17.09 -29.08 37.49
CA SER A 526 -18.36 -28.59 38.07
C SER A 526 -19.41 -29.69 38.30
N GLY A 527 -19.08 -30.94 38.02
CA GLY A 527 -19.95 -32.10 38.19
C GLY A 527 -19.20 -33.42 37.95
N THR A 528 -19.91 -34.54 38.09
CA THR A 528 -19.37 -35.88 37.80
C THR A 528 -19.14 -36.07 36.30
N LEU A 529 -17.93 -36.46 35.92
CA LEU A 529 -17.58 -36.73 34.52
C LEU A 529 -18.14 -38.09 34.07
N GLY A 530 -18.64 -38.17 32.84
CA GLY A 530 -18.83 -39.43 32.14
C GLY A 530 -17.51 -39.98 31.58
N PRO A 531 -17.50 -41.24 31.09
CA PRO A 531 -16.33 -41.84 30.47
C PRO A 531 -15.87 -41.08 29.21
N LEU A 532 -16.80 -40.52 28.44
CA LEU A 532 -16.47 -39.70 27.25
C LEU A 532 -15.85 -38.35 27.64
N ASP A 533 -16.34 -37.72 28.71
CA ASP A 533 -15.78 -36.46 29.19
C ASP A 533 -14.36 -36.65 29.73
N MET A 534 -14.12 -37.73 30.49
CA MET A 534 -12.78 -38.11 30.97
C MET A 534 -11.84 -38.44 29.80
N ALA A 535 -12.32 -39.15 28.77
CA ALA A 535 -11.54 -39.42 27.57
C ALA A 535 -11.17 -38.11 26.84
N ASN A 536 -12.14 -37.20 26.65
CA ASN A 536 -11.90 -35.89 26.06
C ASN A 536 -10.91 -35.05 26.87
N VAL A 537 -10.97 -35.06 28.21
CA VAL A 537 -9.98 -34.38 29.06
C VAL A 537 -8.57 -34.92 28.81
N ILE A 538 -8.39 -36.24 28.76
CA ILE A 538 -7.08 -36.88 28.56
C ILE A 538 -6.48 -36.57 27.18
N SER A 539 -7.27 -36.67 26.10
CA SER A 539 -6.78 -36.40 24.75
C SER A 539 -6.63 -34.90 24.48
N SER A 540 -7.52 -34.06 24.99
CA SER A 540 -7.39 -32.59 24.94
C SER A 540 -6.15 -32.10 25.69
N PHE A 541 -5.81 -32.68 26.85
CA PHE A 541 -4.58 -32.36 27.57
C PHE A 541 -3.32 -32.71 26.76
N THR A 542 -3.35 -33.88 26.11
CA THR A 542 -2.28 -34.34 25.21
C THR A 542 -2.12 -33.41 24.00
N MET A 543 -3.23 -32.97 23.40
CA MET A 543 -3.22 -32.13 22.20
C MET A 543 -2.92 -30.66 22.50
N GLY A 544 -3.34 -30.17 23.68
CA GLY A 544 -2.93 -28.89 24.24
C GLY A 544 -1.40 -28.82 24.41
N ALA A 545 -0.79 -29.88 24.95
CA ALA A 545 0.67 -29.98 25.07
C ALA A 545 1.37 -29.82 23.70
N ILE A 546 0.90 -30.55 22.68
CA ILE A 546 1.49 -30.54 21.33
C ILE A 546 1.33 -29.17 20.64
N SER A 547 0.13 -28.61 20.67
CA SER A 547 -0.17 -27.32 20.04
C SER A 547 0.59 -26.15 20.69
N PHE A 548 0.78 -26.19 22.02
CA PHE A 548 1.63 -25.23 22.74
C PHE A 548 3.12 -25.45 22.46
N MET A 549 3.60 -26.69 22.41
CA MET A 549 4.99 -27.01 22.05
C MET A 549 5.38 -26.53 20.65
N ASP A 550 4.52 -26.73 19.65
CA ASP A 550 4.79 -26.32 18.28
C ASP A 550 4.88 -24.80 18.13
N ASN A 551 4.00 -24.04 18.80
CA ASN A 551 4.07 -22.57 18.75
C ASN A 551 5.18 -21.99 19.66
N SER A 552 5.64 -22.72 20.68
CA SER A 552 6.62 -22.24 21.66
C SER A 552 8.05 -22.11 21.08
N PRO A 553 8.73 -20.95 21.24
CA PRO A 553 10.12 -20.77 20.81
C PRO A 553 11.14 -21.52 21.69
N ALA A 554 10.70 -22.16 22.79
CA ALA A 554 11.56 -22.97 23.65
C ALA A 554 11.63 -24.45 23.20
N MET A 555 10.76 -24.88 22.28
CA MET A 555 10.83 -26.23 21.70
C MET A 555 11.81 -26.28 20.53
N TYR A 556 12.53 -27.39 20.37
CA TYR A 556 13.49 -27.53 19.28
C TYR A 556 12.78 -27.66 17.92
N ARG A 557 13.24 -26.85 16.95
CA ARG A 557 12.75 -26.87 15.56
C ARG A 557 13.89 -27.21 14.60
N LYS A 558 13.65 -28.10 13.65
CA LYS A 558 14.62 -28.56 12.64
C LYS A 558 14.25 -28.04 11.25
N ASN A 559 15.28 -27.74 10.44
CA ASN A 559 15.11 -27.15 9.12
C ASN A 559 15.24 -28.21 8.03
N ILE A 560 14.17 -28.39 7.23
CA ILE A 560 14.07 -29.41 6.18
C ILE A 560 13.65 -28.79 4.83
N ALA A 561 13.67 -29.57 3.75
CA ALA A 561 13.21 -29.13 2.43
C ALA A 561 11.69 -29.36 2.25
N GLY A 562 10.90 -28.32 2.45
CA GLY A 562 9.44 -28.35 2.37
C GLY A 562 8.85 -27.99 1.00
N ARG A 563 7.54 -28.24 0.87
CA ARG A 563 6.76 -27.82 -0.31
C ARG A 563 6.20 -26.42 -0.19
N ASP A 564 5.90 -25.99 1.03
CA ASP A 564 5.03 -24.84 1.28
C ASP A 564 5.65 -23.92 2.34
N GLN A 565 6.89 -23.49 2.08
CA GLN A 565 7.56 -22.44 2.84
C GLN A 565 6.69 -21.18 2.84
N PRO A 566 6.22 -20.72 4.02
CA PRO A 566 5.47 -19.48 4.14
C PRO A 566 6.39 -18.29 3.87
N PHE A 567 5.87 -17.28 3.16
CA PHE A 567 6.50 -15.98 3.07
C PHE A 567 5.43 -14.89 3.13
N ALA A 568 5.71 -13.81 3.85
CA ALA A 568 4.80 -12.67 4.01
C ALA A 568 4.16 -12.23 2.68
N ALA A 569 2.83 -12.33 2.59
CA ALA A 569 2.09 -11.77 1.47
C ALA A 569 2.15 -10.24 1.52
N GLN A 570 1.81 -9.57 0.41
CA GLN A 570 1.66 -8.12 0.39
C GLN A 570 0.26 -7.69 -0.02
N VAL A 571 -0.22 -6.62 0.62
CA VAL A 571 -1.57 -6.07 0.48
C VAL A 571 -1.46 -4.60 0.06
N LEU A 572 -2.29 -4.18 -0.89
CA LEU A 572 -2.33 -2.78 -1.31
C LEU A 572 -3.28 -1.97 -0.42
N LYS A 573 -2.72 -1.25 0.56
CA LYS A 573 -3.46 -0.34 1.44
C LYS A 573 -3.57 1.03 0.80
N VAL A 574 -4.77 1.40 0.32
CA VAL A 574 -5.03 2.67 -0.38
C VAL A 574 -5.78 3.64 0.53
N THR A 575 -5.29 4.87 0.69
CA THR A 575 -5.96 5.92 1.48
C THR A 575 -7.03 6.61 0.63
N TRP A 576 -8.13 5.90 0.35
CA TRP A 576 -9.17 6.29 -0.61
C TRP A 576 -9.70 7.73 -0.48
N ARG A 577 -9.80 8.27 0.74
CA ARG A 577 -10.23 9.66 1.00
C ARG A 577 -9.31 10.70 0.35
N TYR A 578 -8.01 10.42 0.25
CA TYR A 578 -7.02 11.30 -0.37
C TYR A 578 -6.78 10.92 -1.83
N ALA A 579 -6.56 9.64 -2.13
CA ALA A 579 -6.34 9.15 -3.50
C ALA A 579 -7.50 9.53 -4.45
N GLY A 580 -8.75 9.29 -4.02
CA GLY A 580 -9.95 9.65 -4.80
C GLY A 580 -10.12 11.15 -4.96
N THR A 581 -9.90 11.92 -3.89
CA THR A 581 -9.96 13.39 -3.93
C THR A 581 -8.95 13.97 -4.92
N ILE A 582 -7.69 13.54 -4.90
CA ILE A 582 -6.65 14.04 -5.81
C ILE A 582 -6.99 13.69 -7.28
N LEU A 583 -7.41 12.44 -7.52
CA LEU A 583 -7.80 11.98 -8.87
C LEU A 583 -9.04 12.71 -9.43
N ALA A 584 -9.91 13.26 -8.58
CA ALA A 584 -11.02 14.13 -8.96
C ALA A 584 -10.62 15.61 -9.12
N VAL A 585 -9.73 16.11 -8.25
CA VAL A 585 -9.27 17.52 -8.26
C VAL A 585 -8.43 17.85 -9.50
N ILE A 586 -7.58 16.93 -9.98
CA ILE A 586 -6.78 17.15 -11.20
C ILE A 586 -7.65 17.46 -12.44
N PRO A 587 -8.61 16.62 -12.87
CA PRO A 587 -9.47 16.91 -14.01
C PRO A 587 -10.42 18.09 -13.76
N PHE A 588 -10.77 18.39 -12.49
CA PHE A 588 -11.53 19.58 -12.13
C PHE A 588 -10.73 20.88 -12.35
N ILE A 589 -9.50 20.98 -11.84
CA ILE A 589 -8.61 22.12 -12.10
C ILE A 589 -8.34 22.26 -13.61
N HIS A 590 -8.14 21.15 -14.31
CA HIS A 590 -7.97 21.14 -15.76
C HIS A 590 -9.22 21.65 -16.50
N PHE A 591 -10.43 21.30 -16.04
CA PHE A 591 -11.68 21.84 -16.58
C PHE A 591 -11.84 23.33 -16.32
N CYS A 592 -11.62 23.79 -15.08
CA CYS A 592 -11.73 25.19 -14.70
C CYS A 592 -10.75 26.08 -15.48
N THR A 593 -9.52 25.60 -15.69
CA THR A 593 -8.52 26.31 -16.51
C THR A 593 -8.91 26.35 -17.99
N LEU A 594 -9.39 25.24 -18.57
CA LEU A 594 -9.98 25.21 -19.93
C LEU A 594 -11.13 26.22 -20.07
N VAL A 595 -12.06 26.27 -19.13
CA VAL A 595 -13.23 27.17 -19.19
C VAL A 595 -12.79 28.63 -19.06
N ALA A 596 -11.89 28.96 -18.13
CA ALA A 596 -11.34 30.30 -17.99
C ALA A 596 -10.59 30.76 -19.25
N VAL A 597 -9.81 29.87 -19.86
CA VAL A 597 -9.07 30.11 -21.12
C VAL A 597 -10.04 30.40 -22.27
N ILE A 598 -11.07 29.58 -22.46
CA ILE A 598 -12.07 29.79 -23.52
C ILE A 598 -12.82 31.12 -23.30
N LEU A 599 -13.31 31.40 -22.09
CA LEU A 599 -14.06 32.62 -21.78
C LEU A 599 -13.25 33.90 -21.96
N TRP A 600 -11.94 33.85 -21.70
CA TRP A 600 -11.06 35.01 -21.83
C TRP A 600 -10.50 35.17 -23.25
N ALA A 601 -10.02 34.09 -23.88
CA ALA A 601 -9.44 34.11 -25.22
C ALA A 601 -10.47 34.46 -26.32
N ASN A 602 -11.74 34.07 -26.14
CA ASN A 602 -12.85 34.38 -27.06
C ASN A 602 -13.16 35.89 -27.21
N LYS A 603 -12.50 36.78 -26.46
CA LYS A 603 -12.59 38.24 -26.61
C LYS A 603 -11.54 38.82 -27.57
N ALA A 604 -10.79 37.99 -28.29
CA ALA A 604 -9.83 38.41 -29.31
C ALA A 604 -9.76 37.42 -30.50
N ILE A 605 -9.37 37.92 -31.67
CA ILE A 605 -9.08 37.08 -32.84
C ILE A 605 -7.79 36.31 -32.60
N ILE A 606 -7.92 34.99 -32.52
CA ILE A 606 -6.79 34.05 -32.45
C ILE A 606 -6.34 33.77 -33.88
N LYS A 607 -5.10 34.16 -34.21
CA LYS A 607 -4.43 33.80 -35.46
C LYS A 607 -3.59 32.54 -35.28
N ASP A 608 -3.35 31.86 -36.39
CA ASP A 608 -2.63 30.60 -36.51
C ASP A 608 -1.21 30.69 -35.92
N ASP A 609 -0.74 29.59 -35.31
CA ASP A 609 0.63 29.48 -34.76
C ASP A 609 1.75 29.40 -35.82
N SER A 610 1.42 29.52 -37.12
CA SER A 610 2.41 29.43 -38.18
C SER A 610 3.31 30.66 -38.23
N HIS A 611 4.61 30.45 -38.45
CA HIS A 611 5.58 31.55 -38.55
C HIS A 611 5.22 32.56 -39.65
N LEU A 612 4.56 32.13 -40.73
CA LEU A 612 4.07 33.00 -41.80
C LEU A 612 2.89 33.88 -41.34
N ALA A 613 1.92 33.33 -40.60
CA ALA A 613 0.81 34.12 -40.04
C ALA A 613 1.31 35.13 -38.99
N ILE A 614 2.28 34.72 -38.15
CA ILE A 614 2.92 35.58 -37.15
C ILE A 614 3.75 36.68 -37.83
N ALA A 615 4.57 36.36 -38.83
CA ALA A 615 5.30 37.37 -39.61
C ALA A 615 4.36 38.37 -40.31
N LYS A 616 3.20 37.89 -40.81
CA LYS A 616 2.19 38.78 -41.41
C LYS A 616 1.46 39.67 -40.38
N VAL A 617 1.46 39.32 -39.10
CA VAL A 617 0.99 40.15 -37.96
C VAL A 617 2.00 41.21 -37.53
N TYR A 618 3.29 41.00 -37.82
CA TYR A 618 4.33 42.02 -37.60
C TYR A 618 4.60 42.88 -38.85
N HIS A 619 3.81 42.73 -39.92
CA HIS A 619 4.15 43.24 -41.25
C HIS A 619 4.27 44.78 -41.34
N THR A 620 3.36 45.55 -40.74
CA THR A 620 3.47 47.02 -40.75
C THR A 620 4.60 47.52 -39.87
N LEU A 621 4.82 46.91 -38.71
CA LEU A 621 5.93 47.23 -37.82
C LEU A 621 7.30 46.94 -38.48
N LEU A 622 7.46 45.75 -39.06
CA LEU A 622 8.71 45.36 -39.73
C LEU A 622 8.98 46.18 -41.00
N ARG A 623 7.94 46.75 -41.63
CA ARG A 623 8.11 47.68 -42.76
C ARG A 623 8.86 48.95 -42.37
N GLU A 624 8.94 49.31 -41.09
CA GLU A 624 9.75 50.44 -40.61
C GLU A 624 11.27 50.16 -40.68
N LEU A 625 11.70 48.89 -40.73
CA LEU A 625 13.10 48.51 -40.94
C LEU A 625 13.50 48.51 -42.44
N GLY A 626 12.52 48.44 -43.35
CA GLY A 626 12.75 48.28 -44.79
C GLY A 626 13.50 46.98 -45.13
N ASP A 627 14.41 47.03 -46.09
CA ASP A 627 15.20 45.87 -46.54
C ASP A 627 16.35 45.50 -45.59
N ARG A 628 16.35 46.02 -44.36
CA ARG A 628 17.41 45.82 -43.36
C ARG A 628 16.93 44.90 -42.23
N GLY A 629 17.86 44.12 -41.70
CA GLY A 629 17.63 43.40 -40.43
C GLY A 629 17.31 41.91 -40.53
N CYS A 630 17.33 41.31 -41.73
CA CYS A 630 17.00 39.88 -41.94
C CYS A 630 17.88 38.87 -41.17
N LEU A 631 18.99 39.31 -40.57
CA LEU A 631 19.89 38.50 -39.73
C LEU A 631 19.89 38.93 -38.25
N LEU A 632 19.15 39.98 -37.89
CA LEU A 632 19.10 40.48 -36.52
C LEU A 632 18.24 39.60 -35.61
N ARG A 633 18.64 39.49 -34.36
CA ARG A 633 17.89 38.81 -33.29
C ARG A 633 16.76 39.71 -32.77
N GLY A 634 15.78 39.13 -32.08
CA GLY A 634 14.61 39.88 -31.59
C GLY A 634 14.96 41.04 -30.65
N ASP A 635 15.99 40.87 -29.82
CA ASP A 635 16.55 41.91 -28.94
C ASP A 635 17.29 43.02 -29.73
N GLU A 636 18.03 42.66 -30.78
CA GLU A 636 18.68 43.61 -31.68
C GLU A 636 17.64 44.40 -32.50
N ILE A 637 16.58 43.75 -32.97
CA ILE A 637 15.43 44.36 -33.67
C ILE A 637 14.69 45.36 -32.74
N VAL A 638 14.47 44.98 -31.48
CA VAL A 638 13.91 45.86 -30.44
C VAL A 638 14.80 47.08 -30.20
N ALA A 639 16.12 46.90 -30.15
CA ALA A 639 17.08 47.99 -29.96
C ALA A 639 17.08 48.95 -31.16
N VAL A 640 17.08 48.44 -32.40
CA VAL A 640 17.03 49.23 -33.63
C VAL A 640 15.72 50.04 -33.74
N MET A 641 14.58 49.49 -33.31
CA MET A 641 13.30 50.22 -33.26
C MET A 641 13.14 51.15 -32.04
N GLY A 642 14.07 51.16 -31.08
CA GLY A 642 13.94 51.96 -29.86
C GLY A 642 12.84 51.48 -28.89
N ASN A 643 12.51 50.18 -28.91
CA ASN A 643 11.51 49.51 -28.05
C ASN A 643 10.12 50.21 -28.01
N PRO A 644 9.42 50.34 -29.16
CA PRO A 644 8.17 51.09 -29.26
C PRO A 644 7.04 50.42 -28.48
N GLN A 645 6.05 51.22 -28.07
CA GLN A 645 4.81 50.67 -27.48
C GLN A 645 3.85 50.21 -28.57
N VAL A 646 3.50 48.92 -28.53
CA VAL A 646 2.69 48.23 -29.54
C VAL A 646 1.52 47.47 -28.90
N ALA A 647 0.41 47.34 -29.62
CA ALA A 647 -0.75 46.51 -29.24
C ALA A 647 -1.27 45.72 -30.44
N TYR A 648 -1.77 44.51 -30.20
CA TYR A 648 -2.49 43.73 -31.20
C TYR A 648 -3.95 44.19 -31.25
N GLY A 649 -4.48 44.52 -32.43
CA GLY A 649 -5.77 45.17 -32.52
C GLY A 649 -6.45 45.08 -33.88
N TRP A 650 -7.48 45.90 -34.05
CA TRP A 650 -8.14 46.11 -35.34
C TRP A 650 -8.39 47.60 -35.62
N GLN A 651 -8.59 47.91 -36.90
CA GLN A 651 -8.98 49.25 -37.39
C GLN A 651 -9.99 49.08 -38.54
N ALA A 652 -11.01 49.94 -38.61
CA ALA A 652 -11.92 49.95 -39.76
C ALA A 652 -11.17 50.36 -41.05
N SER A 653 -11.41 49.63 -42.14
CA SER A 653 -10.94 49.99 -43.48
C SER A 653 -11.98 50.87 -44.18
N ASN A 654 -11.53 51.99 -44.76
CA ASN A 654 -12.39 52.84 -45.58
C ASN A 654 -12.42 52.41 -47.06
N GLU A 655 -11.71 51.33 -47.44
CA GLU A 655 -11.53 50.93 -48.84
C GLU A 655 -12.61 49.94 -49.33
N TYR A 656 -13.30 49.23 -48.42
CA TYR A 656 -14.35 48.26 -48.73
C TYR A 656 -15.46 48.27 -47.66
N ASP A 657 -16.65 47.82 -48.06
CA ASP A 657 -17.92 47.92 -47.32
C ASP A 657 -17.85 47.22 -45.94
N GLY A 658 -17.60 48.00 -44.89
CA GLY A 658 -17.60 47.56 -43.48
C GLY A 658 -16.44 46.65 -43.05
N ALA A 659 -15.37 46.50 -43.85
CA ALA A 659 -14.27 45.58 -43.55
C ALA A 659 -13.31 46.11 -42.46
N MET A 660 -12.81 45.22 -41.60
CA MET A 660 -11.90 45.54 -40.50
C MET A 660 -10.51 44.91 -40.67
N HIS A 661 -9.43 45.69 -40.58
CA HIS A 661 -8.06 45.21 -40.71
C HIS A 661 -7.47 44.78 -39.35
N VAL A 662 -6.69 43.69 -39.31
CA VAL A 662 -6.12 43.11 -38.06
C VAL A 662 -4.59 43.08 -38.08
N ASP A 663 -3.95 43.93 -37.28
CA ASP A 663 -2.49 44.14 -37.28
C ASP A 663 -1.93 44.54 -35.89
N VAL A 664 -0.61 44.78 -35.80
CA VAL A 664 0.07 45.31 -34.61
C VAL A 664 0.30 46.82 -34.76
N PHE A 665 -0.37 47.61 -33.91
CA PHE A 665 -0.38 49.07 -34.00
C PHE A 665 0.54 49.72 -32.98
N GLN A 666 1.32 50.72 -33.43
CA GLN A 666 2.14 51.59 -32.58
C GLN A 666 1.25 52.61 -31.81
N GLY A 667 1.73 53.06 -30.65
CA GLY A 667 0.97 53.78 -29.60
C GLY A 667 0.38 55.18 -29.89
N LEU A 668 0.01 55.49 -31.14
CA LEU A 668 -0.74 56.70 -31.54
C LEU A 668 -2.13 56.40 -32.13
N MET A 669 -2.39 55.15 -32.54
CA MET A 669 -3.67 54.73 -33.14
C MET A 669 -4.65 54.24 -32.07
N ARG A 670 -5.94 54.60 -32.15
CA ARG A 670 -6.97 54.23 -31.16
C ARG A 670 -7.48 52.78 -31.36
N VAL A 671 -6.80 51.79 -30.80
CA VAL A 671 -7.27 50.39 -30.82
C VAL A 671 -8.42 50.17 -29.82
N GLU A 672 -9.50 49.53 -30.28
CA GLU A 672 -10.63 49.12 -29.45
C GLU A 672 -10.32 47.83 -28.66
N LYS A 673 -10.68 47.79 -27.37
CA LYS A 673 -10.19 46.76 -26.42
C LYS A 673 -10.83 45.37 -26.55
N VAL A 674 -11.78 45.21 -27.47
CA VAL A 674 -12.51 43.99 -27.82
C VAL A 674 -12.67 43.97 -29.34
N PHE A 675 -12.54 42.79 -29.94
CA PHE A 675 -12.81 42.61 -31.37
C PHE A 675 -14.33 42.49 -31.58
N ALA A 676 -14.90 43.33 -32.44
CA ALA A 676 -16.32 43.29 -32.81
C ALA A 676 -16.62 42.10 -33.73
N GLU A 677 -17.86 41.59 -33.74
CA GLU A 677 -18.28 40.62 -34.77
C GLU A 677 -18.43 41.32 -36.13
N GLY A 678 -18.00 40.67 -37.21
CA GLY A 678 -18.02 41.27 -38.55
C GLY A 678 -16.99 40.66 -39.51
N MET A 679 -16.80 41.31 -40.65
CA MET A 679 -15.85 40.89 -41.70
C MET A 679 -14.47 41.52 -41.47
N TYR A 680 -13.43 40.68 -41.43
CA TYR A 680 -12.05 41.10 -41.26
C TYR A 680 -11.19 40.78 -42.50
N ASP A 681 -10.27 41.68 -42.86
CA ASP A 681 -9.55 41.62 -44.14
C ASP A 681 -8.02 41.92 -44.02
N GLY A 682 -7.31 41.73 -45.13
CA GLY A 682 -5.85 41.88 -45.23
C GLY A 682 -5.35 43.01 -46.14
N SER A 683 -6.24 43.81 -46.75
CA SER A 683 -5.88 44.88 -47.70
C SER A 683 -5.47 46.16 -46.99
N SER A 684 -4.16 46.37 -46.87
CA SER A 684 -3.58 47.52 -46.17
C SER A 684 -3.27 48.70 -47.12
N LYS A 685 -4.31 49.42 -47.56
CA LYS A 685 -4.16 50.83 -47.99
C LYS A 685 -4.52 51.79 -46.85
N VAL A 686 -3.72 51.75 -45.78
CA VAL A 686 -3.73 52.79 -44.75
C VAL A 686 -3.25 54.10 -45.40
N HIS A 687 -4.18 54.96 -45.79
CA HIS A 687 -3.84 56.21 -46.46
C HIS A 687 -3.09 57.12 -45.48
N ARG A 688 -1.84 57.46 -45.81
CA ARG A 688 -0.99 58.33 -44.99
C ARG A 688 -1.47 59.78 -45.12
N SER A 689 -2.47 60.17 -44.33
CA SER A 689 -2.96 61.54 -44.29
C SER A 689 -1.84 62.49 -43.88
N THR A 690 -1.43 63.36 -44.79
CA THR A 690 -0.48 64.46 -44.54
C THR A 690 -1.16 65.53 -43.69
N ALA A 691 -1.18 65.31 -42.37
CA ALA A 691 -1.51 66.34 -41.40
C ALA A 691 -0.41 67.42 -41.44
N ASN A 692 -0.73 68.60 -41.99
CA ASN A 692 0.21 69.72 -42.05
C ASN A 692 0.57 70.20 -40.64
N THR A 693 1.85 70.54 -40.45
CA THR A 693 2.40 71.00 -39.17
C THR A 693 2.04 72.46 -38.88
N GLU A 694 0.81 72.72 -38.45
CA GLU A 694 0.48 74.00 -37.79
C GLU A 694 0.70 73.90 -36.28
N ARG A 695 1.63 74.74 -35.78
CA ARG A 695 1.91 74.88 -34.35
C ARG A 695 0.76 75.63 -33.66
N THR A 696 -0.15 74.90 -33.02
CA THR A 696 -0.93 75.43 -31.89
C THR A 696 -0.63 74.61 -30.63
N GLY A 697 -0.32 75.29 -29.53
CA GLY A 697 0.09 74.64 -28.29
C GLY A 697 -1.12 74.10 -27.53
N SER A 698 -1.17 72.78 -27.30
CA SER A 698 -2.19 72.15 -26.44
C SER A 698 -1.58 71.11 -25.50
N ALA A 699 -2.31 70.83 -24.42
CA ALA A 699 -1.77 70.26 -23.19
C ALA A 699 -1.10 68.89 -23.35
N ARG A 700 0.06 68.72 -22.71
CA ARG A 700 0.83 67.47 -22.58
C ARG A 700 0.13 66.48 -21.62
N LYS A 701 -1.12 66.09 -21.94
CA LYS A 701 -1.90 65.09 -21.19
C LYS A 701 -1.21 63.72 -21.28
N ARG A 702 -0.38 63.42 -20.28
CA ARG A 702 0.11 62.07 -20.02
C ARG A 702 -1.10 61.14 -19.89
N TYR A 703 -1.10 60.03 -20.63
CA TYR A 703 -2.09 58.97 -20.40
C TYR A 703 -1.96 58.48 -18.96
N ARG A 704 -3.07 58.55 -18.21
CA ARG A 704 -3.25 57.74 -17.00
C ARG A 704 -3.44 56.29 -17.45
N ASP A 705 -2.79 55.35 -16.79
CA ASP A 705 -3.37 54.02 -16.66
C ASP A 705 -4.75 54.21 -16.00
N VAL A 706 -5.80 53.64 -16.60
CA VAL A 706 -7.16 53.77 -16.06
C VAL A 706 -7.20 53.13 -14.68
N ASP A 707 -7.50 53.95 -13.66
CA ASP A 707 -7.41 53.56 -12.26
C ASP A 707 -8.38 52.41 -11.94
N ALA A 708 -7.99 51.59 -10.97
CA ALA A 708 -8.85 50.52 -10.45
C ALA A 708 -9.88 51.02 -9.42
N ALA A 709 -9.96 52.33 -9.21
CA ALA A 709 -10.84 52.99 -8.25
C ALA A 709 -12.17 53.48 -8.86
N ASP A 710 -12.31 53.49 -10.19
CA ASP A 710 -13.53 53.95 -10.87
C ASP A 710 -14.60 52.85 -11.02
N TYR A 711 -14.35 51.63 -10.51
CA TYR A 711 -15.19 50.43 -10.72
C TYR A 711 -15.17 49.42 -9.53
N PHE A 712 -14.90 49.89 -8.31
CA PHE A 712 -15.08 49.16 -7.05
C PHE A 712 -15.69 50.10 -6.01
#